data_AF-A0A3A9ZRG0-F1
#
_entry.id   AF-A0A3A9ZRG0-F1
#
_cell.length_a   1.000
_cell.length_b   1.000
_cell.length_c   1.000
_cell.angle_alpha   90.00
_cell.angle_beta   90.00
_cell.angle_gamma   90.00
#
_symmetry.space_group_name_H-M   'P 1'
#
loop_
_entity.id
_entity.type
_entity.pdbx_description
1 polymer ?
#
loop_
_entity_poly.entity_id
_entity_poly.type
_entity_poly.pdbx_seq_one_letter_code
_entity_poly.pdbx_strand_id
1 'polypeptide(L)'
;MARTEVERLIRDSGQPREITFVELFFDLAIIFALMQLSRRFLHDFGWENSLQTLVLLAAVWWLWVGAARTTDWLDPDEPFVQRIVIGMMFAGLVAAAAVPEAFGEHGIVFAGANVAAHLVRHLSIVAVLHGHPPAARSARAATWFGATAPLWIAGAFLPATPRLALWSVAVALDYVGVGIGWRVPGLPLLREQHLRVQGDHFAERHRQVFIIALGEVVLASGIALSKTDLDIVRVGAFALAFAIAGLMARAFFLPRGLPLRDALDRRPASAAIRASYTYLIMVVGIVVTAMGAEILISEPLGEARAVWSAAVLAGPFLYLAGRALYARALFQRRPWRAGVGMLVIAAVSPAMVRLPPLAVGGAVGAVLIGVVLSYGRIGPEPVRAGTPLERLTRKRKDPRELSAYELFFDLAMIFALARVSQRALADLSLVNVAESLVLLAAIYWVWVATAWSTDWFNPDEPRLQRLIIVIMFAGLLMAAAVPTAFGDHGLLFAGAYAGIHIVRGLVLVPVLRGSPLQARSARVLVWFSVSAVLWLVGAFLPVPGRLALWAAAIVVDGASAWFGWPVPKLRAPSAHLKVIGDHIAERYRQIHIIALGALVVLSGQAYSSAGFDYVRTLAFAVAFASATVMLWNYFLPSGRDLGTAVNTGAPRIAVAAAYCHGIMVAGTVAVAVGAELTIRQPLGRANAVWSLVIMGGIALHIVGRTLLGVVLYGVHRPWRGTLALLVIAGMAPGLLRAPPLVVALATVVVAFLLTLSYRNVVVPAQQPGP
;
A
#
# COMPACT_ATOMS: atom_id res chain seq x y z
N MET A 1 32.59 -19.11 15.57
CA MET A 1 33.40 -17.92 15.23
C MET A 1 32.44 -16.76 14.97
N ALA A 2 32.74 -15.56 15.50
CA ALA A 2 31.92 -14.38 15.23
C ALA A 2 32.10 -13.98 13.75
N ARG A 3 30.99 -13.72 13.03
CA ARG A 3 31.02 -13.25 11.65
C ARG A 3 31.73 -11.90 11.56
N THR A 4 32.49 -11.67 10.51
CA THR A 4 33.04 -10.34 10.21
C THR A 4 31.91 -9.34 9.94
N GLU A 5 32.18 -8.02 10.01
CA GLU A 5 31.19 -6.98 9.68
C GLU A 5 30.62 -7.15 8.26
N VAL A 6 31.46 -7.58 7.32
CA VAL A 6 31.08 -7.87 5.93
C VAL A 6 30.21 -9.12 5.82
N GLU A 7 30.49 -10.16 6.60
CA GLU A 7 29.68 -11.40 6.63
C GLU A 7 28.31 -11.21 7.30
N ARG A 8 28.15 -10.20 8.17
CA ARG A 8 26.84 -9.81 8.72
C ARG A 8 25.93 -9.21 7.66
N LEU A 9 26.48 -8.54 6.64
CA LEU A 9 25.72 -8.02 5.50
C LEU A 9 25.09 -9.14 4.66
N ILE A 10 25.68 -10.34 4.63
CA ILE A 10 25.20 -11.47 3.82
C ILE A 10 24.18 -12.27 4.62
N ARG A 11 22.97 -12.35 4.09
CA ARG A 11 21.84 -13.00 4.78
C ARG A 11 22.11 -14.49 4.98
N ASP A 12 21.83 -15.00 6.18
CA ASP A 12 21.92 -16.43 6.46
C ASP A 12 20.71 -17.18 5.86
N SER A 13 20.96 -18.33 5.26
CA SER A 13 19.97 -19.10 4.51
C SER A 13 19.10 -20.02 5.38
N GLY A 14 19.45 -20.19 6.66
CA GLY A 14 18.80 -21.11 7.58
C GLY A 14 17.73 -20.50 8.51
N GLN A 15 17.55 -19.18 8.53
CA GLN A 15 16.56 -18.55 9.42
C GLN A 15 15.34 -18.05 8.63
N PRO A 16 14.13 -18.61 8.88
CA PRO A 16 12.91 -18.01 8.37
C PRO A 16 12.76 -16.62 9.01
N ARG A 17 12.74 -15.58 8.17
CA ARG A 17 12.66 -14.20 8.63
C ARG A 17 11.49 -13.50 7.96
N GLU A 18 10.73 -12.78 8.78
CA GLU A 18 9.61 -11.94 8.37
C GLU A 18 10.07 -10.81 7.45
N ILE A 19 9.13 -10.28 6.67
CA ILE A 19 9.36 -9.13 5.79
C ILE A 19 9.68 -7.92 6.65
N THR A 20 10.78 -7.25 6.31
CA THR A 20 11.21 -6.06 7.04
C THR A 20 10.47 -4.82 6.59
N PHE A 21 10.48 -3.81 7.45
CA PHE A 21 9.76 -2.56 7.19
C PHE A 21 10.30 -1.80 5.98
N VAL A 22 11.60 -1.87 5.69
CA VAL A 22 12.20 -1.22 4.52
C VAL A 22 11.66 -1.82 3.23
N GLU A 23 11.37 -3.11 3.22
CA GLU A 23 10.78 -3.81 2.07
C GLU A 23 9.33 -3.38 1.84
N LEU A 24 8.54 -3.29 2.90
CA LEU A 24 7.17 -2.76 2.85
C LEU A 24 7.15 -1.26 2.46
N PHE A 25 8.14 -0.50 2.90
CA PHE A 25 8.26 0.91 2.55
C PHE A 25 8.62 1.10 1.08
N PHE A 26 9.53 0.28 0.53
CA PHE A 26 9.86 0.30 -0.90
C PHE A 26 8.62 0.03 -1.79
N ASP A 27 7.74 -0.87 -1.35
CA ASP A 27 6.50 -1.17 -2.05
C ASP A 27 5.58 0.05 -2.23
N LEU A 28 5.68 1.06 -1.36
CA LEU A 28 4.97 2.33 -1.49
C LEU A 28 5.43 3.14 -2.72
N ALA A 29 6.69 2.97 -3.16
CA ALA A 29 7.15 3.59 -4.40
C ALA A 29 6.55 2.92 -5.63
N ILE A 30 6.32 1.60 -5.56
CA ILE A 30 5.71 0.86 -6.67
C ILE A 30 4.24 1.16 -6.84
N ILE A 31 3.46 1.28 -5.76
CA ILE A 31 2.06 1.71 -5.89
C ILE A 31 1.96 3.07 -6.59
N PHE A 32 2.82 4.03 -6.23
CA PHE A 32 2.87 5.33 -6.90
C PHE A 32 3.24 5.18 -8.38
N ALA A 33 4.24 4.37 -8.72
CA ALA A 33 4.64 4.14 -10.10
C ALA A 33 3.54 3.48 -10.96
N LEU A 34 2.85 2.47 -10.42
CA LEU A 34 1.71 1.81 -11.10
C LEU A 34 0.58 2.81 -11.36
N MET A 35 0.28 3.68 -10.40
CA MET A 35 -0.71 4.75 -10.53
C MET A 35 -0.33 5.79 -11.59
N GLN A 36 0.95 6.13 -11.72
CA GLN A 36 1.41 7.06 -12.78
C GLN A 36 1.33 6.41 -14.17
N LEU A 37 1.64 5.12 -14.26
CA LEU A 37 1.55 4.34 -15.50
C LEU A 37 0.11 4.16 -15.98
N SER A 38 -0.84 3.88 -15.09
CA SER A 38 -2.27 3.77 -15.42
C SER A 38 -2.83 5.09 -15.97
N ARG A 39 -2.51 6.22 -15.31
CA ARG A 39 -2.94 7.56 -15.73
C ARG A 39 -2.36 8.01 -17.06
N ARG A 40 -1.08 7.73 -17.33
CA ARG A 40 -0.40 8.10 -18.60
C ARG A 40 -1.16 7.60 -19.82
N PHE A 41 -1.70 6.39 -19.74
CA PHE A 41 -2.29 5.72 -20.89
C PHE A 41 -3.71 6.25 -21.18
N LEU A 42 -4.41 6.84 -20.20
CA LEU A 42 -5.77 7.40 -20.40
C LEU A 42 -5.81 8.65 -21.28
N HIS A 43 -4.72 9.42 -21.34
CA HIS A 43 -4.67 10.67 -22.12
C HIS A 43 -4.59 10.46 -23.63
N ASP A 44 -4.02 9.33 -24.08
CA ASP A 44 -3.93 8.97 -25.51
C ASP A 44 -3.92 7.45 -25.68
N PHE A 45 -5.06 6.90 -26.09
CA PHE A 45 -5.18 5.46 -26.33
C PHE A 45 -4.73 5.13 -27.75
N GLY A 46 -3.42 5.15 -27.96
CA GLY A 46 -2.73 4.74 -29.18
C GLY A 46 -1.84 3.52 -28.97
N TRP A 47 -1.59 2.76 -30.04
CA TRP A 47 -0.63 1.64 -30.02
C TRP A 47 0.77 2.11 -29.58
N GLU A 48 1.21 3.28 -30.04
CA GLU A 48 2.51 3.84 -29.65
C GLU A 48 2.57 4.17 -28.16
N ASN A 49 1.60 4.91 -27.61
CA ASN A 49 1.57 5.22 -26.17
C ASN A 49 1.42 3.94 -25.31
N SER A 50 0.76 2.91 -25.84
CA SER A 50 0.69 1.59 -25.21
C SER A 50 2.07 0.95 -25.07
N LEU A 51 2.84 0.92 -26.18
CA LEU A 51 4.22 0.40 -26.17
C LEU A 51 5.14 1.23 -25.27
N GLN A 52 5.04 2.56 -25.33
CA GLN A 52 5.75 3.47 -24.45
C GLN A 52 5.50 3.14 -22.98
N THR A 53 4.23 2.99 -22.59
CA THR A 53 3.85 2.66 -21.21
C THR A 53 4.34 1.27 -20.79
N LEU A 54 4.31 0.28 -21.70
CA LEU A 54 4.86 -1.06 -21.44
C LEU A 54 6.37 -1.03 -21.19
N VAL A 55 7.13 -0.23 -21.94
CA VAL A 55 8.58 -0.05 -21.74
C VAL A 55 8.86 0.58 -20.38
N LEU A 56 8.11 1.62 -19.99
CA LEU A 56 8.26 2.26 -18.67
C LEU A 56 7.88 1.31 -17.53
N LEU A 57 6.79 0.56 -17.67
CA LEU A 57 6.37 -0.45 -16.70
C LEU A 57 7.42 -1.56 -16.56
N ALA A 58 8.02 -2.01 -17.66
CA ALA A 58 9.08 -3.01 -17.64
C ALA A 58 10.34 -2.51 -16.91
N ALA A 59 10.70 -1.24 -17.07
CA ALA A 59 11.81 -0.60 -16.34
C ALA A 59 11.50 -0.48 -14.84
N VAL A 60 10.34 0.07 -14.47
CA VAL A 60 9.89 0.20 -13.07
C VAL A 60 9.78 -1.16 -12.38
N TRP A 61 9.24 -2.17 -13.07
CA TRP A 61 9.19 -3.54 -12.57
C TRP A 61 10.58 -4.07 -12.24
N TRP A 62 11.56 -3.75 -13.09
CA TRP A 62 12.94 -4.21 -12.88
C TRP A 62 13.62 -3.53 -11.69
N LEU A 63 13.30 -2.26 -11.42
CA LEU A 63 13.69 -1.58 -10.18
C LEU A 63 13.17 -2.33 -8.94
N TRP A 64 11.90 -2.73 -8.94
CA TRP A 64 11.30 -3.49 -7.84
C TRP A 64 11.91 -4.88 -7.67
N VAL A 65 12.02 -5.67 -8.76
CA VAL A 65 12.65 -7.01 -8.72
C VAL A 65 14.06 -6.89 -8.18
N GLY A 66 14.77 -5.85 -8.60
CA GLY A 66 16.09 -5.52 -8.11
C GLY A 66 16.14 -5.29 -6.60
N ALA A 67 15.21 -4.49 -6.05
CA ALA A 67 15.12 -4.25 -4.62
C ALA A 67 14.76 -5.49 -3.81
N ALA A 68 13.74 -6.24 -4.25
CA ALA A 68 13.34 -7.48 -3.59
C ALA A 68 14.47 -8.52 -3.58
N ARG A 69 15.28 -8.59 -4.64
CA ARG A 69 16.47 -9.47 -4.66
C ARG A 69 17.60 -8.96 -3.78
N THR A 70 17.78 -7.65 -3.65
CA THR A 70 18.80 -7.10 -2.75
C THR A 70 18.53 -7.48 -1.30
N THR A 71 17.29 -7.40 -0.84
CA THR A 71 16.92 -7.77 0.55
C THR A 71 16.74 -9.28 0.76
N ASP A 72 16.61 -10.05 -0.32
CA ASP A 72 16.73 -11.51 -0.28
C ASP A 72 18.18 -11.97 -0.06
N TRP A 73 19.16 -11.24 -0.59
CA TRP A 73 20.58 -11.61 -0.49
C TRP A 73 21.32 -10.95 0.67
N LEU A 74 20.99 -9.70 0.97
CA LEU A 74 21.65 -8.90 1.99
C LEU A 74 20.70 -8.66 3.16
N ASP A 75 21.23 -8.62 4.39
CA ASP A 75 20.40 -8.42 5.59
C ASP A 75 19.80 -7.00 5.60
N PRO A 76 18.46 -6.85 5.47
CA PRO A 76 17.81 -5.53 5.45
C PRO A 76 17.86 -4.79 6.80
N ASP A 77 18.29 -5.43 7.90
CA ASP A 77 18.50 -4.73 9.17
C ASP A 77 19.84 -3.99 9.24
N GLU A 78 20.76 -4.28 8.31
CA GLU A 78 22.05 -3.62 8.25
C GLU A 78 21.94 -2.20 7.65
N PRO A 79 22.52 -1.16 8.30
CA PRO A 79 22.39 0.23 7.85
C PRO A 79 22.86 0.48 6.41
N PHE A 80 23.84 -0.29 5.94
CA PHE A 80 24.30 -0.24 4.55
C PHE A 80 23.19 -0.64 3.56
N VAL A 81 22.51 -1.75 3.81
CA VAL A 81 21.44 -2.27 2.95
C VAL A 81 20.25 -1.32 2.99
N GLN A 82 19.89 -0.81 4.17
CA GLN A 82 18.82 0.18 4.32
C GLN A 82 19.08 1.43 3.49
N ARG A 83 20.30 1.98 3.52
CA ARG A 83 20.66 3.16 2.71
C ARG A 83 20.54 2.91 1.21
N ILE A 84 21.00 1.75 0.74
CA ILE A 84 20.88 1.37 -0.68
C ILE A 84 19.40 1.26 -1.09
N VAL A 85 18.59 0.54 -0.31
CA VAL A 85 17.17 0.32 -0.65
C VAL A 85 16.38 1.63 -0.58
N ILE A 86 16.63 2.48 0.41
CA ILE A 86 16.02 3.82 0.53
C ILE A 86 16.46 4.72 -0.64
N GLY A 87 17.74 4.69 -1.03
CA GLY A 87 18.23 5.46 -2.18
C GLY A 87 17.60 5.00 -3.50
N MET A 88 17.46 3.70 -3.71
CA MET A 88 16.74 3.13 -4.84
C MET A 88 15.25 3.49 -4.82
N MET A 89 14.63 3.51 -3.64
CA MET A 89 13.23 3.93 -3.50
C MET A 89 13.06 5.38 -3.93
N PHE A 90 13.93 6.28 -3.48
CA PHE A 90 13.90 7.68 -3.89
C PHE A 90 14.10 7.84 -5.40
N ALA A 91 15.10 7.16 -5.98
CA ALA A 91 15.31 7.16 -7.43
C ALA A 91 14.11 6.59 -8.20
N GLY A 92 13.51 5.50 -7.70
CA GLY A 92 12.28 4.92 -8.27
C GLY A 92 11.09 5.87 -8.20
N LEU A 93 10.94 6.64 -7.12
CA LEU A 93 9.92 7.67 -6.98
C LEU A 93 10.13 8.85 -7.94
N VAL A 94 11.38 9.29 -8.12
CA VAL A 94 11.72 10.32 -9.12
C VAL A 94 11.41 9.83 -10.53
N ALA A 95 11.79 8.59 -10.86
CA ALA A 95 11.45 7.96 -12.13
C ALA A 95 9.92 7.88 -12.32
N ALA A 96 9.19 7.41 -11.31
CA ALA A 96 7.73 7.33 -11.32
C ALA A 96 7.06 8.69 -11.50
N ALA A 97 7.58 9.76 -10.89
CA ALA A 97 7.06 11.10 -11.06
C ALA A 97 7.23 11.60 -12.50
N ALA A 98 8.30 11.19 -13.19
CA ALA A 98 8.56 11.54 -14.59
C ALA A 98 7.76 10.70 -15.61
N VAL A 99 7.14 9.58 -15.21
CA VAL A 99 6.41 8.66 -16.11
C VAL A 99 5.40 9.36 -17.03
N PRO A 100 4.52 10.28 -16.57
CA PRO A 100 3.51 10.91 -17.42
C PRO A 100 4.10 11.63 -18.65
N GLU A 101 5.33 12.14 -18.56
CA GLU A 101 6.00 12.86 -19.64
C GLU A 101 7.40 12.29 -19.97
N ALA A 102 7.62 11.00 -19.65
CA ALA A 102 8.91 10.34 -19.91
C ALA A 102 9.24 10.25 -21.42
N PHE A 103 8.24 10.25 -22.30
CA PHE A 103 8.42 10.37 -23.75
C PHE A 103 8.29 11.81 -24.28
N GLY A 104 8.09 12.78 -23.39
CA GLY A 104 8.10 14.22 -23.65
C GLY A 104 9.36 14.89 -23.07
N GLU A 105 9.20 16.00 -22.35
CA GLU A 105 10.29 16.82 -21.83
C GLU A 105 11.07 16.15 -20.68
N HIS A 106 10.46 15.23 -19.95
CA HIS A 106 11.02 14.66 -18.72
C HIS A 106 11.75 13.32 -18.92
N GLY A 107 12.12 13.00 -20.17
CA GLY A 107 12.82 11.75 -20.50
C GLY A 107 14.14 11.58 -19.77
N ILE A 108 14.90 12.67 -19.58
CA ILE A 108 16.20 12.61 -18.89
C ILE A 108 16.06 12.35 -17.40
N VAL A 109 14.98 12.84 -16.77
CA VAL A 109 14.69 12.58 -15.36
C VAL A 109 14.38 11.09 -15.17
N PHE A 110 13.53 10.53 -16.02
CA PHE A 110 13.21 9.10 -15.99
C PHE A 110 14.46 8.24 -16.22
N ALA A 111 15.18 8.48 -17.32
CA ALA A 111 16.36 7.70 -17.69
C ALA A 111 17.48 7.81 -16.65
N GLY A 112 17.77 9.03 -16.18
CA GLY A 112 18.80 9.30 -15.18
C GLY A 112 18.50 8.62 -13.84
N ALA A 113 17.26 8.73 -13.35
CA ALA A 113 16.85 8.08 -12.11
C ALA A 113 16.87 6.54 -12.23
N ASN A 114 16.40 5.98 -13.35
CA ASN A 114 16.42 4.54 -13.63
C ASN A 114 17.86 3.99 -13.67
N VAL A 115 18.75 4.64 -14.43
CA VAL A 115 20.16 4.26 -14.54
C VAL A 115 20.88 4.38 -13.19
N ALA A 116 20.67 5.49 -12.48
CA ALA A 116 21.27 5.72 -11.18
C ALA A 116 20.86 4.63 -10.17
N ALA A 117 19.57 4.28 -10.10
CA ALA A 117 19.08 3.26 -9.18
C ALA A 117 19.76 1.88 -9.40
N HIS A 118 20.00 1.50 -10.65
CA HIS A 118 20.66 0.24 -10.98
C HIS A 118 22.17 0.27 -10.76
N LEU A 119 22.86 1.30 -11.27
CA LEU A 119 24.32 1.40 -11.20
C LEU A 119 24.80 1.68 -9.77
N VAL A 120 24.22 2.67 -9.08
CA VAL A 120 24.64 3.02 -7.71
C VAL A 120 24.49 1.82 -6.79
N ARG A 121 23.39 1.07 -6.88
CA ARG A 121 23.20 -0.18 -6.12
C ARG A 121 24.35 -1.15 -6.37
N HIS A 122 24.56 -1.53 -7.63
CA HIS A 122 25.49 -2.61 -7.94
C HIS A 122 26.94 -2.22 -7.66
N LEU A 123 27.34 -1.00 -7.99
CA LEU A 123 28.67 -0.48 -7.69
C LEU A 123 28.92 -0.41 -6.17
N SER A 124 27.92 0.01 -5.39
CA SER A 124 28.01 0.02 -3.91
C SER A 124 28.22 -1.39 -3.35
N ILE A 125 27.49 -2.39 -3.87
CA ILE A 125 27.65 -3.78 -3.45
C ILE A 125 29.04 -4.32 -3.83
N VAL A 126 29.55 -3.98 -5.03
CA VAL A 126 30.90 -4.37 -5.46
C VAL A 126 31.97 -3.76 -4.58
N ALA A 127 31.83 -2.48 -4.22
CA ALA A 127 32.79 -1.77 -3.39
C ALA A 127 32.89 -2.34 -1.97
N VAL A 128 31.76 -2.70 -1.36
CA VAL A 128 31.71 -3.16 0.04
C VAL A 128 31.93 -4.67 0.18
N LEU A 129 31.42 -5.48 -0.74
CA LEU A 129 31.49 -6.94 -0.66
C LEU A 129 32.58 -7.53 -1.56
N HIS A 130 33.64 -6.77 -1.83
CA HIS A 130 34.74 -7.24 -2.69
C HIS A 130 35.28 -8.60 -2.21
N GLY A 131 35.49 -9.52 -3.15
CA GLY A 131 35.91 -10.91 -2.83
C GLY A 131 34.77 -11.87 -2.43
N HIS A 132 33.55 -11.39 -2.21
CA HIS A 132 32.41 -12.25 -1.87
C HIS A 132 31.48 -12.55 -3.06
N PRO A 133 30.74 -13.68 -3.04
CA PRO A 133 29.75 -14.08 -4.05
C PRO A 133 28.80 -12.97 -4.56
N PRO A 134 28.22 -12.09 -3.70
CA PRO A 134 27.30 -11.05 -4.18
C PRO A 134 27.98 -9.94 -4.99
N ALA A 135 29.27 -9.67 -4.78
CA ALA A 135 30.02 -8.68 -5.55
C ALA A 135 30.28 -9.18 -6.98
N ALA A 136 30.65 -10.45 -7.17
CA ALA A 136 30.85 -11.01 -8.51
C ALA A 136 29.58 -10.94 -9.37
N ARG A 137 28.40 -11.19 -8.77
CA ARG A 137 27.10 -11.02 -9.43
C ARG A 137 26.83 -9.54 -9.73
N SER A 138 27.03 -8.67 -8.75
CA SER A 138 26.76 -7.23 -8.90
C SER A 138 27.68 -6.56 -9.90
N ALA A 139 28.93 -6.99 -10.02
CA ALA A 139 29.86 -6.50 -11.03
C ALA A 139 29.35 -6.80 -12.45
N ARG A 140 28.89 -8.04 -12.70
CA ARG A 140 28.31 -8.42 -14.00
C ARG A 140 27.03 -7.67 -14.29
N ALA A 141 26.17 -7.53 -13.29
CA ALA A 141 24.95 -6.73 -13.44
C ALA A 141 25.29 -5.26 -13.73
N ALA A 142 26.28 -4.66 -13.06
CA ALA A 142 26.78 -3.33 -13.35
C ALA A 142 27.36 -3.21 -14.76
N THR A 143 28.04 -4.24 -15.28
CA THR A 143 28.49 -4.27 -16.69
C THR A 143 27.31 -4.25 -17.66
N TRP A 144 26.27 -5.06 -17.42
CA TRP A 144 25.08 -5.08 -18.26
C TRP A 144 24.32 -3.74 -18.22
N PHE A 145 24.02 -3.23 -17.02
CA PHE A 145 23.36 -1.93 -16.88
C PHE A 145 24.22 -0.76 -17.36
N GLY A 146 25.54 -0.88 -17.26
CA GLY A 146 26.48 0.09 -17.80
C GLY A 146 26.48 0.10 -19.33
N ALA A 147 26.27 -1.06 -19.97
CA ALA A 147 26.12 -1.17 -21.41
C ALA A 147 24.76 -0.65 -21.91
N THR A 148 23.68 -0.78 -21.13
CA THR A 148 22.35 -0.26 -21.50
C THR A 148 22.14 1.21 -21.11
N ALA A 149 22.90 1.74 -20.14
CA ALA A 149 22.81 3.13 -19.70
C ALA A 149 22.93 4.17 -20.83
N PRO A 150 23.88 4.06 -21.79
CA PRO A 150 23.94 4.96 -22.93
C PRO A 150 22.67 4.97 -23.78
N LEU A 151 21.99 3.83 -23.94
CA LEU A 151 20.73 3.75 -24.70
C LEU A 151 19.60 4.52 -23.99
N TRP A 152 19.52 4.39 -22.66
CA TRP A 152 18.57 5.15 -21.84
C TRP A 152 18.85 6.65 -21.91
N ILE A 153 20.09 7.07 -21.67
CA ILE A 153 20.48 8.48 -21.61
C ILE A 153 20.43 9.12 -22.99
N ALA A 154 20.97 8.50 -24.04
CA ALA A 154 20.91 9.05 -25.40
C ALA A 154 19.46 9.11 -25.90
N GLY A 155 18.64 8.09 -25.64
CA GLY A 155 17.22 8.09 -25.98
C GLY A 155 16.45 9.24 -25.33
N ALA A 156 16.83 9.67 -24.12
CA ALA A 156 16.18 10.77 -23.43
C ALA A 156 16.29 12.12 -24.17
N PHE A 157 17.32 12.31 -24.99
CA PHE A 157 17.53 13.53 -25.80
C PHE A 157 16.91 13.44 -27.20
N LEU A 158 16.34 12.29 -27.57
CA LEU A 158 15.74 12.06 -28.88
C LEU A 158 14.21 12.23 -28.84
N PRO A 159 13.56 12.46 -30.01
CA PRO A 159 12.11 12.44 -30.14
C PRO A 159 11.48 11.11 -29.70
N ALA A 160 10.15 11.09 -29.49
CA ALA A 160 9.45 9.96 -28.88
C ALA A 160 9.67 8.61 -29.58
N THR A 161 9.59 8.55 -30.90
CA THR A 161 9.74 7.29 -31.67
C THR A 161 11.16 6.70 -31.61
N PRO A 162 12.25 7.45 -31.92
CA PRO A 162 13.61 6.92 -31.74
C PRO A 162 13.95 6.66 -30.27
N ARG A 163 13.41 7.45 -29.32
CA ARG A 163 13.48 7.16 -27.89
C ARG A 163 12.85 5.82 -27.56
N LEU A 164 11.66 5.53 -28.10
CA LEU A 164 10.96 4.25 -27.91
C LEU A 164 11.80 3.08 -28.43
N ALA A 165 12.41 3.22 -29.61
CA ALA A 165 13.29 2.19 -30.15
C ALA A 165 14.48 1.92 -29.23
N LEU A 166 15.23 2.96 -28.82
CA LEU A 166 16.40 2.80 -27.95
C LEU A 166 16.05 2.26 -26.57
N TRP A 167 14.99 2.78 -25.94
CA TRP A 167 14.55 2.30 -24.63
C TRP A 167 14.00 0.88 -24.69
N SER A 168 13.34 0.49 -25.80
CA SER A 168 12.91 -0.90 -26.02
C SER A 168 14.12 -1.83 -26.13
N VAL A 169 15.17 -1.43 -26.87
CA VAL A 169 16.42 -2.21 -26.96
C VAL A 169 17.08 -2.29 -25.59
N ALA A 170 17.15 -1.20 -24.84
CA ALA A 170 17.72 -1.17 -23.49
C ALA A 170 17.00 -2.13 -22.53
N VAL A 171 15.67 -2.06 -22.46
CA VAL A 171 14.84 -2.99 -21.67
C VAL A 171 15.03 -4.44 -22.13
N ALA A 172 15.02 -4.69 -23.44
CA ALA A 172 15.22 -6.04 -23.97
C ALA A 172 16.57 -6.61 -23.53
N LEU A 173 17.65 -5.83 -23.63
CA LEU A 173 18.99 -6.22 -23.19
C LEU A 173 19.05 -6.45 -21.67
N ASP A 174 18.41 -5.61 -20.85
CA ASP A 174 18.36 -5.78 -19.40
C ASP A 174 17.68 -7.10 -19.01
N TYR A 175 16.54 -7.43 -19.65
CA TYR A 175 15.81 -8.68 -19.42
C TYR A 175 16.52 -9.91 -19.98
N VAL A 176 17.17 -9.80 -21.15
CA VAL A 176 17.99 -10.88 -21.72
C VAL A 176 19.18 -11.17 -20.82
N GLY A 177 19.90 -10.12 -20.38
CA GLY A 177 21.04 -10.22 -19.48
C GLY A 177 20.67 -11.00 -18.22
N VAL A 178 19.49 -10.77 -17.65
CA VAL A 178 19.04 -11.51 -16.48
C VAL A 178 18.57 -12.92 -16.82
N GLY A 179 17.88 -13.10 -17.94
CA GLY A 179 17.41 -14.40 -18.42
C GLY A 179 18.54 -15.41 -18.61
N ILE A 180 19.72 -14.93 -19.03
CA ILE A 180 20.93 -15.76 -19.19
C ILE A 180 21.82 -15.82 -17.93
N GLY A 181 21.44 -15.14 -16.84
CA GLY A 181 22.16 -15.13 -15.56
C GLY A 181 23.37 -14.18 -15.52
N TRP A 182 23.26 -13.03 -16.19
CA TRP A 182 24.29 -12.00 -16.32
C TRP A 182 25.61 -12.54 -16.87
N ARG A 183 25.54 -13.35 -17.93
CA ARG A 183 26.73 -13.86 -18.61
C ARG A 183 27.49 -12.70 -19.23
N VAL A 184 28.78 -12.66 -18.99
CA VAL A 184 29.71 -11.69 -19.61
C VAL A 184 30.77 -12.54 -20.30
N PRO A 185 31.02 -12.35 -21.62
CA PRO A 185 32.05 -13.07 -22.34
C PRO A 185 33.41 -12.97 -21.63
N GLY A 186 34.15 -14.08 -21.56
CA GLY A 186 35.47 -14.13 -20.90
C GLY A 186 35.45 -14.34 -19.38
N LEU A 187 34.30 -14.28 -18.71
CA LEU A 187 34.19 -14.57 -17.27
C LEU A 187 33.55 -15.95 -17.00
N PRO A 188 33.97 -16.68 -15.96
CA PRO A 188 33.42 -18.00 -15.62
C PRO A 188 31.92 -17.92 -15.31
N LEU A 189 31.17 -19.01 -15.47
CA LEU A 189 29.73 -19.02 -15.18
C LEU A 189 29.46 -18.84 -13.67
N LEU A 190 28.43 -18.06 -13.34
CA LEU A 190 27.93 -18.00 -11.97
C LEU A 190 27.30 -19.36 -11.62
N ARG A 191 27.80 -20.01 -10.56
CA ARG A 191 27.19 -21.27 -10.04
C ARG A 191 25.78 -20.99 -9.49
N GLU A 192 24.91 -22.01 -9.48
CA GLU A 192 23.55 -21.97 -8.90
C GLU A 192 23.49 -21.34 -7.50
N GLN A 193 24.48 -21.62 -6.63
CA GLN A 193 24.60 -21.00 -5.30
C GLN A 193 24.69 -19.46 -5.34
N HIS A 194 25.31 -18.91 -6.39
CA HIS A 194 25.41 -17.46 -6.63
C HIS A 194 24.14 -16.90 -7.26
N LEU A 195 23.07 -17.67 -7.46
CA LEU A 195 21.80 -17.20 -8.03
C LEU A 195 20.60 -17.62 -7.16
N ARG A 196 20.87 -18.34 -6.06
CA ARG A 196 19.86 -18.85 -5.15
C ARG A 196 19.15 -17.69 -4.46
N VAL A 197 17.84 -17.84 -4.34
CA VAL A 197 16.96 -16.96 -3.56
C VAL A 197 16.33 -17.74 -2.41
N GLN A 198 15.90 -17.07 -1.34
CA GLN A 198 15.17 -17.71 -0.25
C GLN A 198 13.71 -17.93 -0.68
N GLY A 199 13.31 -19.20 -0.75
CA GLY A 199 12.02 -19.61 -1.31
C GLY A 199 10.80 -18.93 -0.66
N ASP A 200 10.75 -18.93 0.68
CA ASP A 200 9.63 -18.37 1.44
C ASP A 200 9.54 -16.85 1.32
N HIS A 201 10.65 -16.15 1.54
CA HIS A 201 10.68 -14.68 1.49
C HIS A 201 10.43 -14.16 0.07
N PHE A 202 11.05 -14.73 -0.96
CA PHE A 202 10.84 -14.32 -2.34
C PHE A 202 9.39 -14.57 -2.80
N ALA A 203 8.79 -15.71 -2.43
CA ALA A 203 7.41 -16.01 -2.75
C ALA A 203 6.44 -15.01 -2.10
N GLU A 204 6.70 -14.67 -0.85
CA GLU A 204 5.92 -13.72 -0.09
C GLU A 204 6.01 -12.29 -0.68
N ARG A 205 7.20 -11.80 -1.04
CA ARG A 205 7.37 -10.50 -1.71
C ARG A 205 6.61 -10.42 -3.04
N HIS A 206 6.61 -11.51 -3.84
CA HIS A 206 5.84 -11.56 -5.08
C HIS A 206 4.33 -11.58 -4.84
N ARG A 207 3.88 -12.22 -3.76
CA ARG A 207 2.48 -12.15 -3.32
C ARG A 207 2.08 -10.72 -2.93
N GLN A 208 2.96 -9.99 -2.25
CA GLN A 208 2.70 -8.60 -1.84
C GLN A 208 2.57 -7.66 -3.04
N VAL A 209 3.53 -7.67 -3.97
CA VAL A 209 3.45 -6.79 -5.16
C VAL A 209 2.24 -7.09 -6.01
N PHE A 210 1.79 -8.35 -6.05
CA PHE A 210 0.54 -8.73 -6.71
C PHE A 210 -0.68 -8.07 -6.04
N ILE A 211 -0.76 -8.09 -4.71
CA ILE A 211 -1.85 -7.44 -3.96
C ILE A 211 -1.80 -5.92 -4.18
N ILE A 212 -0.59 -5.33 -4.18
CA ILE A 212 -0.39 -3.90 -4.45
C ILE A 212 -0.88 -3.53 -5.86
N ALA A 213 -0.49 -4.31 -6.87
CA ALA A 213 -0.94 -4.09 -8.24
C ALA A 213 -2.46 -4.22 -8.34
N LEU A 214 -3.07 -5.24 -7.74
CA LEU A 214 -4.52 -5.38 -7.73
C LEU A 214 -5.19 -4.16 -7.08
N GLY A 215 -4.53 -3.61 -6.09
CA GLY A 215 -4.97 -2.40 -5.45
C GLY A 215 -4.95 -1.16 -6.32
N GLU A 216 -4.09 -1.09 -7.34
CA GLU A 216 -4.15 -0.02 -8.33
C GLU A 216 -5.52 0.00 -9.05
N VAL A 217 -6.11 -1.17 -9.34
CA VAL A 217 -7.46 -1.23 -9.93
C VAL A 217 -8.49 -0.60 -9.01
N VAL A 218 -8.42 -0.90 -7.72
CA VAL A 218 -9.35 -0.37 -6.71
C VAL A 218 -9.14 1.14 -6.50
N LEU A 219 -7.89 1.57 -6.42
CA LEU A 219 -7.49 2.97 -6.25
C LEU A 219 -7.93 3.81 -7.45
N ALA A 220 -7.59 3.39 -8.67
CA ALA A 220 -8.01 4.04 -9.91
C ALA A 220 -9.53 4.13 -10.01
N SER A 221 -10.24 3.02 -9.69
CA SER A 221 -11.71 3.00 -9.68
C SER A 221 -12.30 4.02 -8.69
N GLY A 222 -11.76 4.08 -7.46
CA GLY A 222 -12.21 5.05 -6.46
C GLY A 222 -11.92 6.49 -6.88
N ILE A 223 -10.75 6.73 -7.50
CA ILE A 223 -10.37 8.03 -8.05
C ILE A 223 -11.35 8.46 -9.14
N ALA A 224 -11.63 7.58 -10.10
CA ALA A 224 -12.57 7.82 -11.18
C ALA A 224 -13.96 8.19 -10.64
N LEU A 225 -14.49 7.37 -9.71
CA LEU A 225 -15.80 7.60 -9.11
C LEU A 225 -15.89 8.94 -8.38
N SER A 226 -14.85 9.34 -7.65
CA SER A 226 -14.82 10.61 -6.91
C SER A 226 -14.73 11.87 -7.78
N LYS A 227 -14.44 11.73 -9.09
CA LYS A 227 -14.39 12.84 -10.05
C LYS A 227 -15.71 13.02 -10.81
N THR A 228 -16.65 12.10 -10.66
CA THR A 228 -17.93 12.06 -11.35
C THR A 228 -19.09 12.27 -10.37
N ASP A 229 -20.30 12.48 -10.89
CA ASP A 229 -21.50 12.45 -10.05
C ASP A 229 -21.70 11.03 -9.48
N LEU A 230 -22.05 10.93 -8.19
CA LEU A 230 -22.23 9.63 -7.53
C LEU A 230 -23.63 9.06 -7.79
N ASP A 231 -24.01 8.96 -9.07
CA ASP A 231 -25.27 8.35 -9.49
C ASP A 231 -25.23 6.81 -9.43
N ILE A 232 -26.41 6.19 -9.48
CA ILE A 232 -26.55 4.74 -9.32
C ILE A 232 -25.84 3.93 -10.42
N VAL A 233 -25.75 4.47 -11.65
CA VAL A 233 -25.12 3.79 -12.78
C VAL A 233 -23.60 3.77 -12.58
N ARG A 234 -23.00 4.90 -12.19
CA ARG A 234 -21.57 5.00 -11.90
C ARG A 234 -21.17 4.22 -10.65
N VAL A 235 -22.01 4.20 -9.62
CA VAL A 235 -21.83 3.31 -8.46
C VAL A 235 -21.92 1.84 -8.86
N GLY A 236 -22.84 1.48 -9.77
CA GLY A 236 -22.94 0.14 -10.34
C GLY A 236 -21.71 -0.26 -11.18
N ALA A 237 -21.19 0.67 -11.99
CA ALA A 237 -19.96 0.50 -12.74
C ALA A 237 -18.74 0.32 -11.82
N PHE A 238 -18.67 1.09 -10.75
CA PHE A 238 -17.65 0.96 -9.70
C PHE A 238 -17.76 -0.41 -8.98
N ALA A 239 -18.97 -0.87 -8.66
CA ALA A 239 -19.20 -2.19 -8.09
C ALA A 239 -18.74 -3.31 -9.03
N LEU A 240 -18.97 -3.17 -10.33
CA LEU A 240 -18.50 -4.11 -11.34
C LEU A 240 -16.97 -4.11 -11.47
N ALA A 241 -16.32 -2.95 -11.53
CA ALA A 241 -14.86 -2.84 -11.54
C ALA A 241 -14.22 -3.49 -10.30
N PHE A 242 -14.79 -3.22 -9.13
CA PHE A 242 -14.38 -3.81 -7.86
C PHE A 242 -14.59 -5.33 -7.85
N ALA A 243 -15.70 -5.83 -8.40
CA ALA A 243 -15.96 -7.26 -8.56
C ALA A 243 -14.96 -7.93 -9.51
N ILE A 244 -14.61 -7.28 -10.63
CA ILE A 244 -13.57 -7.75 -11.57
C ILE A 244 -12.23 -7.88 -10.85
N ALA A 245 -11.80 -6.86 -10.09
CA ALA A 245 -10.59 -6.94 -9.28
C ALA A 245 -10.66 -8.11 -8.28
N GLY A 246 -11.76 -8.25 -7.55
CA GLY A 246 -11.98 -9.38 -6.64
C GLY A 246 -11.90 -10.75 -7.34
N LEU A 247 -12.47 -10.89 -8.54
CA LEU A 247 -12.41 -12.12 -9.34
C LEU A 247 -10.99 -12.43 -9.82
N MET A 248 -10.22 -11.42 -10.24
CA MET A 248 -8.81 -11.58 -10.58
C MET A 248 -8.01 -12.05 -9.36
N ALA A 249 -8.24 -11.44 -8.19
CA ALA A 249 -7.65 -11.89 -6.93
C ALA A 249 -7.98 -13.36 -6.64
N ARG A 250 -9.26 -13.74 -6.74
CA ARG A 250 -9.68 -15.14 -6.53
C ARG A 250 -9.03 -16.08 -7.54
N ALA A 251 -8.91 -15.70 -8.81
CA ALA A 251 -8.23 -16.49 -9.83
C ALA A 251 -6.74 -16.70 -9.55
N PHE A 252 -6.10 -15.79 -8.82
CA PHE A 252 -4.72 -15.92 -8.37
C PHE A 252 -4.59 -16.90 -7.19
N PHE A 253 -5.40 -16.69 -6.14
CA PHE A 253 -5.28 -17.41 -4.86
C PHE A 253 -5.95 -18.79 -4.83
N LEU A 254 -6.96 -19.04 -5.67
CA LEU A 254 -7.76 -20.28 -5.61
C LEU A 254 -7.05 -21.54 -6.14
N PRO A 255 -6.26 -21.51 -7.23
CA PRO A 255 -5.61 -22.72 -7.76
C PRO A 255 -4.63 -23.37 -6.78
N ARG A 256 -4.95 -24.60 -6.36
CA ARG A 256 -4.14 -25.39 -5.42
C ARG A 256 -2.92 -26.03 -6.08
N GLY A 257 -1.82 -26.13 -5.33
CA GLY A 257 -0.58 -26.77 -5.80
C GLY A 257 0.19 -25.97 -6.85
N LEU A 258 -0.02 -24.64 -6.89
CA LEU A 258 0.82 -23.69 -7.61
C LEU A 258 1.54 -22.68 -6.67
N PRO A 259 1.89 -23.00 -5.41
CA PRO A 259 2.58 -22.03 -4.54
C PRO A 259 4.00 -21.82 -5.06
N LEU A 260 4.40 -20.55 -5.20
CA LEU A 260 5.70 -20.19 -5.75
C LEU A 260 6.87 -20.83 -4.97
N ARG A 261 6.73 -20.97 -3.65
CA ARG A 261 7.67 -21.68 -2.77
C ARG A 261 8.05 -23.05 -3.33
N ASP A 262 7.08 -23.91 -3.64
CA ASP A 262 7.34 -25.28 -4.12
C ASP A 262 8.13 -25.30 -5.46
N ALA A 263 8.00 -24.25 -6.28
CA ALA A 263 8.78 -24.14 -7.50
C ALA A 263 10.23 -23.71 -7.21
N LEU A 264 10.41 -22.80 -6.24
CA LEU A 264 11.72 -22.32 -5.79
C LEU A 264 12.52 -23.41 -5.08
N ASP A 265 11.86 -24.25 -4.26
CA ASP A 265 12.52 -25.38 -3.58
C ASP A 265 13.09 -26.40 -4.57
N ARG A 266 12.44 -26.57 -5.73
CA ARG A 266 12.90 -27.47 -6.79
C ARG A 266 13.99 -26.86 -7.67
N ARG A 267 13.85 -25.59 -8.08
CA ARG A 267 14.72 -24.93 -9.08
C ARG A 267 14.88 -23.43 -8.76
N PRO A 268 15.62 -23.04 -7.72
CA PRO A 268 15.54 -21.71 -7.12
C PRO A 268 15.85 -20.58 -8.11
N ALA A 269 17.00 -20.61 -8.78
CA ALA A 269 17.43 -19.54 -9.67
C ALA A 269 16.50 -19.39 -10.89
N SER A 270 16.24 -20.49 -11.60
CA SER A 270 15.44 -20.45 -12.82
C SER A 270 13.93 -20.26 -12.56
N ALA A 271 13.40 -20.76 -11.43
CA ALA A 271 12.04 -20.48 -11.01
C ALA A 271 11.88 -19.02 -10.59
N ALA A 272 12.85 -18.42 -9.89
CA ALA A 272 12.81 -17.01 -9.52
C ALA A 272 12.74 -16.09 -10.75
N ILE A 273 13.56 -16.33 -11.77
CA ILE A 273 13.55 -15.55 -13.02
C ILE A 273 12.21 -15.73 -13.76
N ARG A 274 11.75 -16.97 -13.96
CA ARG A 274 10.47 -17.24 -14.63
C ARG A 274 9.27 -16.68 -13.87
N ALA A 275 9.31 -16.70 -12.54
CA ALA A 275 8.32 -16.06 -11.70
C ALA A 275 8.32 -14.54 -11.93
N SER A 276 9.47 -13.86 -11.85
CA SER A 276 9.54 -12.42 -12.09
C SER A 276 8.97 -12.01 -13.47
N TYR A 277 9.16 -12.80 -14.53
CA TYR A 277 8.59 -12.49 -15.85
C TYR A 277 7.08 -12.76 -15.94
N THR A 278 6.62 -13.88 -15.37
CA THR A 278 5.19 -14.21 -15.43
C THR A 278 4.34 -13.31 -14.53
N TYR A 279 4.89 -12.85 -13.39
CA TYR A 279 4.28 -11.82 -12.57
C TYR A 279 4.22 -10.46 -13.29
N LEU A 280 5.25 -10.05 -14.02
CA LEU A 280 5.19 -8.85 -14.84
C LEU A 280 3.98 -8.88 -15.79
N ILE A 281 3.79 -9.98 -16.51
CA ILE A 281 2.65 -10.11 -17.45
C ILE A 281 1.31 -9.99 -16.71
N MET A 282 1.19 -10.60 -15.52
CA MET A 282 0.00 -10.45 -14.68
C MET A 282 -0.20 -8.99 -14.24
N VAL A 283 0.87 -8.31 -13.80
CA VAL A 283 0.83 -6.90 -13.37
C VAL A 283 0.48 -5.98 -14.54
N VAL A 284 1.01 -6.20 -15.74
CA VAL A 284 0.58 -5.49 -16.96
C VAL A 284 -0.93 -5.64 -17.16
N GLY A 285 -1.45 -6.86 -17.09
CA GLY A 285 -2.89 -7.10 -17.20
C GLY A 285 -3.71 -6.38 -16.13
N ILE A 286 -3.21 -6.32 -14.90
CA ILE A 286 -3.85 -5.58 -13.81
C ILE A 286 -3.84 -4.07 -14.05
N VAL A 287 -2.71 -3.48 -14.46
CA VAL A 287 -2.62 -2.03 -14.77
C VAL A 287 -3.57 -1.67 -15.91
N VAL A 288 -3.62 -2.46 -16.98
CA VAL A 288 -4.58 -2.26 -18.08
C VAL A 288 -6.03 -2.45 -17.62
N THR A 289 -6.28 -3.33 -16.64
CA THR A 289 -7.62 -3.47 -16.04
C THR A 289 -8.00 -2.23 -15.21
N ALA A 290 -7.05 -1.63 -14.48
CA ALA A 290 -7.28 -0.39 -13.73
C ALA A 290 -7.72 0.75 -14.65
N MET A 291 -7.13 0.81 -15.84
CA MET A 291 -7.55 1.74 -16.89
C MET A 291 -8.95 1.45 -17.43
N GLY A 292 -9.22 0.19 -17.76
CA GLY A 292 -10.55 -0.22 -18.21
C GLY A 292 -11.63 0.11 -17.17
N ALA A 293 -11.29 0.03 -15.88
CA ALA A 293 -12.17 0.43 -14.79
C ALA A 293 -12.44 1.95 -14.76
N GLU A 294 -11.45 2.79 -15.04
CA GLU A 294 -11.66 4.25 -15.13
C GLU A 294 -12.61 4.62 -16.29
N ILE A 295 -12.46 3.98 -17.46
CA ILE A 295 -13.37 4.15 -18.61
C ILE A 295 -14.78 3.68 -18.22
N LEU A 296 -14.86 2.49 -17.62
CA LEU A 296 -16.10 1.86 -17.17
C LEU A 296 -16.90 2.77 -16.21
N ILE A 297 -16.22 3.51 -15.33
CA ILE A 297 -16.85 4.37 -14.32
C ILE A 297 -17.14 5.78 -14.85
N SER A 298 -16.23 6.35 -15.65
CA SER A 298 -16.39 7.71 -16.15
C SER A 298 -17.51 7.80 -17.20
N GLU A 299 -17.57 6.81 -18.09
CA GLU A 299 -18.48 6.77 -19.25
C GLU A 299 -19.22 5.42 -19.34
N PRO A 300 -19.99 5.01 -18.30
CA PRO A 300 -20.55 3.65 -18.23
C PRO A 300 -21.49 3.31 -19.39
N LEU A 301 -22.28 4.30 -19.82
CA LEU A 301 -23.24 4.22 -20.92
C LEU A 301 -22.79 5.04 -22.14
N GLY A 302 -21.52 5.44 -22.18
CA GLY A 302 -20.96 6.21 -23.28
C GLY A 302 -20.94 5.43 -24.60
N GLU A 303 -20.63 6.15 -25.68
CA GLU A 303 -20.61 5.58 -27.03
C GLU A 303 -19.70 4.35 -27.14
N ALA A 304 -20.16 3.37 -27.91
CA ALA A 304 -19.41 2.15 -28.17
C ALA A 304 -18.19 2.45 -29.05
N ARG A 305 -17.01 2.53 -28.41
CA ARG A 305 -15.73 2.76 -29.07
C ARG A 305 -14.90 1.47 -29.05
N ALA A 306 -14.40 1.06 -30.22
CA ALA A 306 -13.56 -0.12 -30.35
C ALA A 306 -12.34 -0.07 -29.42
N VAL A 307 -11.74 1.11 -29.32
CA VAL A 307 -10.59 1.44 -28.49
C VAL A 307 -10.88 1.20 -27.00
N TRP A 308 -12.03 1.67 -26.51
CA TRP A 308 -12.45 1.48 -25.12
C TRP A 308 -12.78 0.02 -24.81
N SER A 309 -13.44 -0.66 -25.74
CA SER A 309 -13.72 -2.09 -25.63
C SER A 309 -12.42 -2.89 -25.54
N ALA A 310 -11.43 -2.57 -26.38
CA ALA A 310 -10.12 -3.18 -26.35
C ALA A 310 -9.41 -2.96 -25.00
N ALA A 311 -9.50 -1.77 -24.41
CA ALA A 311 -8.95 -1.47 -23.08
C ALA A 311 -9.53 -2.38 -21.99
N VAL A 312 -10.86 -2.48 -21.93
CA VAL A 312 -11.59 -3.26 -20.91
C VAL A 312 -11.32 -4.76 -21.06
N LEU A 313 -11.13 -5.25 -22.29
CA LEU A 313 -10.87 -6.67 -22.58
C LEU A 313 -9.39 -7.05 -22.41
N ALA A 314 -8.45 -6.17 -22.78
CA ALA A 314 -7.03 -6.46 -22.83
C ALA A 314 -6.44 -6.77 -21.45
N GLY A 315 -6.85 -6.05 -20.40
CA GLY A 315 -6.33 -6.24 -19.05
C GLY A 315 -6.56 -7.67 -18.50
N PRO A 316 -7.83 -8.12 -18.40
CA PRO A 316 -8.17 -9.48 -18.00
C PRO A 316 -7.56 -10.54 -18.92
N PHE A 317 -7.48 -10.29 -20.24
CA PHE A 317 -6.83 -11.20 -21.18
C PHE A 317 -5.34 -11.39 -20.86
N LEU A 318 -4.58 -10.29 -20.71
CA LEU A 318 -3.16 -10.31 -20.38
C LEU A 318 -2.90 -10.93 -18.99
N TYR A 319 -3.78 -10.64 -18.02
CA TYR A 319 -3.72 -11.26 -16.70
C TYR A 319 -3.87 -12.79 -16.79
N LEU A 320 -4.86 -13.29 -17.53
CA LEU A 320 -5.04 -14.72 -17.75
C LEU A 320 -3.87 -15.33 -18.54
N ALA A 321 -3.29 -14.61 -19.50
CA ALA A 321 -2.09 -15.03 -20.22
C ALA A 321 -0.89 -15.21 -19.28
N GLY A 322 -0.62 -14.23 -18.42
CA GLY A 322 0.42 -14.30 -17.39
C GLY A 322 0.18 -15.48 -16.44
N ARG A 323 -1.08 -15.72 -16.04
CA ARG A 323 -1.45 -16.87 -15.20
C ARG A 323 -1.22 -18.21 -15.90
N ALA A 324 -1.56 -18.31 -17.19
CA ALA A 324 -1.36 -19.50 -17.98
C ALA A 324 0.14 -19.82 -18.15
N LEU A 325 0.93 -18.80 -18.46
CA LEU A 325 2.38 -18.89 -18.57
C LEU A 325 3.02 -19.25 -17.23
N TYR A 326 2.57 -18.68 -16.11
CA TYR A 326 3.03 -19.05 -14.77
C TYR A 326 2.86 -20.55 -14.50
N ALA A 327 1.65 -21.09 -14.74
CA ALA A 327 1.36 -22.50 -14.51
C ALA A 327 2.19 -23.42 -15.42
N ARG A 328 2.39 -23.04 -16.68
CA ARG A 328 3.20 -23.77 -17.66
C ARG A 328 4.70 -23.72 -17.30
N ALA A 329 5.22 -22.54 -16.98
CA ALA A 329 6.65 -22.27 -16.84
C ALA A 329 7.24 -22.77 -15.51
N LEU A 330 6.45 -22.78 -14.44
CA LEU A 330 6.92 -23.20 -13.11
C LEU A 330 6.50 -24.61 -12.73
N PHE A 331 5.34 -25.09 -13.22
CA PHE A 331 4.76 -26.36 -12.79
C PHE A 331 4.50 -27.34 -13.94
N GLN A 332 4.78 -26.95 -15.19
CA GLN A 332 4.51 -27.74 -16.39
C GLN A 332 3.06 -28.23 -16.51
N ARG A 333 2.12 -27.56 -15.83
CA ARG A 333 0.70 -27.90 -15.86
C ARG A 333 0.03 -27.26 -17.08
N ARG A 334 -0.93 -27.98 -17.68
CA ARG A 334 -1.71 -27.46 -18.82
C ARG A 334 -2.68 -26.37 -18.32
N PRO A 335 -2.53 -25.10 -18.74
CA PRO A 335 -3.30 -23.99 -18.20
C PRO A 335 -4.66 -23.82 -18.90
N TRP A 336 -5.37 -24.94 -19.19
CA TRP A 336 -6.52 -24.92 -20.10
C TRP A 336 -7.64 -23.98 -19.65
N ARG A 337 -7.84 -23.78 -18.34
CA ARG A 337 -8.89 -22.91 -17.79
C ARG A 337 -8.65 -21.43 -18.08
N ALA A 338 -7.42 -20.96 -17.86
CA ALA A 338 -7.01 -19.63 -18.24
C ALA A 338 -7.04 -19.46 -19.77
N GLY A 339 -6.58 -20.48 -20.50
CA GLY A 339 -6.64 -20.51 -21.97
C GLY A 339 -8.05 -20.42 -22.53
N VAL A 340 -9.02 -21.15 -21.96
CA VAL A 340 -10.44 -21.06 -22.35
C VAL A 340 -11.00 -19.68 -22.05
N GLY A 341 -10.70 -19.10 -20.88
CA GLY A 341 -11.09 -17.72 -20.58
C GLY A 341 -10.56 -16.71 -21.61
N MET A 342 -9.29 -16.84 -22.00
CA MET A 342 -8.69 -16.02 -23.06
C MET A 342 -9.37 -16.21 -24.42
N LEU A 343 -9.66 -17.46 -24.80
CA LEU A 343 -10.35 -17.77 -26.04
C LEU A 343 -11.77 -17.20 -26.07
N VAL A 344 -12.50 -17.29 -24.95
CA VAL A 344 -13.85 -16.71 -24.85
C VAL A 344 -13.78 -15.18 -24.94
N ILE A 345 -12.85 -14.52 -24.24
CA ILE A 345 -12.64 -13.07 -24.36
C ILE A 345 -12.37 -12.70 -25.82
N ALA A 346 -11.43 -13.39 -26.48
CA ALA A 346 -11.10 -13.12 -27.89
C ALA A 346 -12.28 -13.35 -28.84
N ALA A 347 -13.09 -14.39 -28.60
CA ALA A 347 -14.25 -14.72 -29.42
C ALA A 347 -15.38 -13.69 -29.28
N VAL A 348 -15.60 -13.13 -28.08
CA VAL A 348 -16.65 -12.11 -27.86
C VAL A 348 -16.19 -10.70 -28.26
N SER A 349 -14.89 -10.43 -28.33
CA SER A 349 -14.32 -9.11 -28.63
C SER A 349 -14.97 -8.36 -29.81
N PRO A 350 -15.23 -8.98 -30.99
CA PRO A 350 -15.81 -8.25 -32.12
C PRO A 350 -17.23 -7.72 -31.84
N ALA A 351 -18.02 -8.46 -31.05
CA ALA A 351 -19.36 -8.05 -30.66
C ALA A 351 -19.34 -6.92 -29.62
N MET A 352 -18.32 -6.91 -28.75
CA MET A 352 -18.19 -5.93 -27.68
C MET A 352 -17.96 -4.49 -28.19
N VAL A 353 -17.39 -4.32 -29.39
CA VAL A 353 -17.14 -3.01 -30.01
C VAL A 353 -18.40 -2.17 -30.19
N ARG A 354 -19.59 -2.80 -30.20
CA ARG A 354 -20.89 -2.13 -30.36
C ARG A 354 -21.63 -1.91 -29.04
N LEU A 355 -21.03 -2.30 -27.92
CA LEU A 355 -21.67 -2.23 -26.61
C LEU A 355 -21.07 -1.09 -25.77
N PRO A 356 -21.86 -0.50 -24.86
CA PRO A 356 -21.34 0.48 -23.92
C PRO A 356 -20.33 -0.17 -22.96
N PRO A 357 -19.37 0.60 -22.38
CA PRO A 357 -18.35 0.08 -21.49
C PRO A 357 -18.89 -0.80 -20.35
N LEU A 358 -20.04 -0.45 -19.79
CA LEU A 358 -20.70 -1.24 -18.74
C LEU A 358 -21.05 -2.66 -19.17
N ALA A 359 -21.56 -2.83 -20.39
CA ALA A 359 -21.88 -4.15 -20.93
C ALA A 359 -20.62 -4.96 -21.27
N VAL A 360 -19.57 -4.31 -21.78
CA VAL A 360 -18.26 -4.95 -22.02
C VAL A 360 -17.66 -5.44 -20.70
N GLY A 361 -17.66 -4.60 -19.66
CA GLY A 361 -17.24 -4.98 -18.32
C GLY A 361 -18.07 -6.14 -17.75
N GLY A 362 -19.38 -6.16 -18.02
CA GLY A 362 -20.28 -7.23 -17.59
C GLY A 362 -19.92 -8.58 -18.22
N ALA A 363 -19.63 -8.57 -19.53
CA ALA A 363 -19.17 -9.75 -20.26
C ALA A 363 -17.83 -10.27 -19.70
N VAL A 364 -16.87 -9.38 -19.46
CA VAL A 364 -15.59 -9.72 -18.81
C VAL A 364 -15.82 -10.34 -17.43
N GLY A 365 -16.67 -9.73 -16.61
CA GLY A 365 -17.04 -10.24 -15.29
C GLY A 365 -17.60 -11.65 -15.36
N ALA A 366 -18.51 -11.92 -16.30
CA ALA A 366 -19.09 -13.25 -16.52
C ALA A 366 -18.03 -14.29 -16.92
N VAL A 367 -17.08 -13.94 -17.79
CA VAL A 367 -15.97 -14.85 -18.15
C VAL A 367 -15.10 -15.15 -16.93
N LEU A 368 -14.72 -14.13 -16.16
CA LEU A 368 -13.90 -14.32 -14.96
C LEU A 368 -14.62 -15.15 -13.88
N ILE A 369 -15.93 -14.98 -13.71
CA ILE A 369 -16.76 -15.85 -12.87
C ILE A 369 -16.65 -17.31 -13.35
N GLY A 370 -16.82 -17.55 -14.66
CA GLY A 370 -16.66 -18.89 -15.24
C GLY A 370 -15.29 -19.51 -14.96
N VAL A 371 -14.21 -18.74 -15.13
CA VAL A 371 -12.84 -19.16 -14.83
C VAL A 371 -12.67 -19.53 -13.35
N VAL A 372 -13.13 -18.66 -12.43
CA VAL A 372 -13.02 -18.87 -10.97
C VAL A 372 -13.86 -20.07 -10.51
N LEU A 373 -15.10 -20.18 -10.98
CA LEU A 373 -15.96 -21.34 -10.68
C LEU A 373 -15.33 -22.64 -11.17
N SER A 374 -14.65 -22.59 -12.31
CA SER A 374 -13.89 -23.73 -12.78
C SER A 374 -12.81 -24.11 -11.76
N TYR A 375 -12.01 -23.16 -11.26
CA TYR A 375 -10.93 -23.45 -10.30
C TYR A 375 -11.43 -24.01 -8.97
N GLY A 376 -12.61 -23.58 -8.50
CA GLY A 376 -13.21 -24.04 -7.24
C GLY A 376 -13.49 -25.55 -7.18
N ARG A 377 -13.48 -26.25 -8.32
CA ARG A 377 -13.75 -27.70 -8.43
C ARG A 377 -12.49 -28.59 -8.32
N ILE A 378 -11.33 -28.07 -7.90
CA ILE A 378 -10.06 -28.83 -7.87
C ILE A 378 -9.57 -29.10 -6.45
N GLY A 379 -9.42 -30.39 -6.12
CA GLY A 379 -8.88 -30.91 -4.85
C GLY A 379 -9.97 -31.13 -3.80
N PRO A 380 -9.75 -31.98 -2.78
CA PRO A 380 -10.74 -32.19 -1.72
C PRO A 380 -11.15 -30.83 -1.12
N GLU A 381 -12.44 -30.62 -0.85
CA GLU A 381 -12.79 -29.52 0.07
C GLU A 381 -11.94 -29.74 1.33
N PRO A 382 -11.26 -28.71 1.88
CA PRO A 382 -10.72 -28.87 3.21
C PRO A 382 -11.90 -29.35 4.05
N VAL A 383 -11.77 -30.50 4.70
CA VAL A 383 -12.76 -30.94 5.68
C VAL A 383 -12.93 -29.74 6.60
N ARG A 384 -14.05 -29.04 6.46
CA ARG A 384 -14.38 -27.87 7.28
C ARG A 384 -14.82 -28.43 8.62
N ALA A 385 -13.87 -29.05 9.32
CA ALA A 385 -14.07 -29.64 10.62
C ALA A 385 -14.54 -28.52 11.57
N GLY A 386 -15.59 -28.83 12.32
CA GLY A 386 -16.18 -27.92 13.29
C GLY A 386 -17.35 -27.09 12.77
N THR A 387 -18.17 -26.63 13.72
CA THR A 387 -19.32 -25.76 13.46
C THR A 387 -18.90 -24.40 12.86
N PRO A 388 -19.81 -23.64 12.22
CA PRO A 388 -19.50 -22.28 11.75
C PRO A 388 -18.94 -21.37 12.85
N LEU A 389 -19.38 -21.57 14.10
CA LEU A 389 -18.86 -20.87 15.26
C LEU A 389 -17.39 -21.24 15.51
N GLU A 390 -17.06 -22.52 15.60
CA GLU A 390 -15.67 -22.99 15.80
C GLU A 390 -14.72 -22.48 14.72
N ARG A 391 -15.15 -22.51 13.45
CA ARG A 391 -14.32 -22.01 12.34
C ARG A 391 -14.08 -20.51 12.43
N LEU A 392 -15.10 -19.75 12.83
CA LEU A 392 -15.01 -18.30 13.02
C LEU A 392 -14.13 -17.94 14.22
N THR A 393 -14.15 -18.71 15.31
CA THR A 393 -13.34 -18.43 16.50
C THR A 393 -11.97 -19.09 16.48
N ARG A 394 -11.66 -19.89 15.45
CA ARG A 394 -10.38 -20.57 15.30
C ARG A 394 -9.24 -19.55 15.24
N LYS A 395 -8.32 -19.62 16.20
CA LYS A 395 -7.12 -18.79 16.19
C LYS A 395 -6.13 -19.29 15.13
N ARG A 396 -5.40 -18.34 14.53
CA ARG A 396 -4.32 -18.63 13.58
C ARG A 396 -3.18 -19.37 14.29
N LYS A 397 -2.44 -20.18 13.53
CA LYS A 397 -1.21 -20.81 14.00
C LYS A 397 -0.09 -19.78 14.19
N ASP A 398 0.02 -18.84 13.25
CA ASP A 398 0.89 -17.68 13.34
C ASP A 398 0.04 -16.40 13.44
N PRO A 399 0.05 -15.69 14.58
CA PRO A 399 -0.66 -14.43 14.75
C PRO A 399 -0.19 -13.30 13.82
N ARG A 400 1.02 -13.38 13.24
CA ARG A 400 1.59 -12.32 12.39
C ARG A 400 1.25 -12.50 10.92
N GLU A 401 0.82 -13.70 10.52
CA GLU A 401 0.41 -13.97 9.14
C GLU A 401 -0.88 -13.22 8.82
N LEU A 402 -0.84 -12.39 7.77
CA LEU A 402 -1.94 -11.54 7.35
C LEU A 402 -2.70 -12.16 6.19
N SER A 403 -4.03 -12.07 6.23
CA SER A 403 -4.85 -12.55 5.13
C SER A 403 -4.70 -11.62 3.93
N ALA A 404 -4.81 -12.18 2.72
CA ALA A 404 -4.88 -11.38 1.51
C ALA A 404 -6.01 -10.33 1.57
N TYR A 405 -7.12 -10.63 2.23
CA TYR A 405 -8.23 -9.68 2.41
C TYR A 405 -7.90 -8.54 3.37
N GLU A 406 -7.06 -8.78 4.38
CA GLU A 406 -6.62 -7.74 5.32
C GLU A 406 -5.73 -6.72 4.61
N LEU A 407 -4.79 -7.22 3.80
CA LEU A 407 -3.91 -6.40 2.97
C LEU A 407 -4.68 -5.66 1.85
N PHE A 408 -5.69 -6.29 1.28
CA PHE A 408 -6.51 -5.67 0.24
C PHE A 408 -7.43 -4.57 0.80
N PHE A 409 -8.01 -4.78 1.99
CA PHE A 409 -8.75 -3.76 2.73
C PHE A 409 -7.87 -2.56 3.09
N ASP A 410 -6.64 -2.81 3.53
CA ASP A 410 -5.66 -1.78 3.86
C ASP A 410 -5.33 -0.86 2.69
N LEU A 411 -5.39 -1.37 1.47
CA LEU A 411 -5.19 -0.53 0.30
C LEU A 411 -6.38 0.43 0.05
N ALA A 412 -7.62 0.07 0.39
CA ALA A 412 -8.71 1.05 0.35
C ALA A 412 -8.43 2.26 1.28
N MET A 413 -7.68 2.05 2.36
CA MET A 413 -7.30 3.13 3.27
C MET A 413 -6.30 4.11 2.66
N ILE A 414 -5.36 3.68 1.80
CA ILE A 414 -4.42 4.63 1.19
C ILE A 414 -5.15 5.68 0.36
N PHE A 415 -6.19 5.25 -0.38
CA PHE A 415 -7.06 6.12 -1.15
C PHE A 415 -7.82 7.10 -0.23
N ALA A 416 -8.41 6.58 0.85
CA ALA A 416 -9.19 7.37 1.78
C ALA A 416 -8.33 8.45 2.47
N LEU A 417 -7.12 8.10 2.91
CA LEU A 417 -6.18 9.05 3.50
C LEU A 417 -5.74 10.11 2.50
N ALA A 418 -5.47 9.71 1.25
CA ALA A 418 -5.11 10.67 0.19
C ALA A 418 -6.23 11.69 -0.07
N ARG A 419 -7.50 11.24 -0.06
CA ARG A 419 -8.67 12.13 -0.23
C ARG A 419 -8.89 13.08 0.92
N VAL A 420 -8.68 12.63 2.16
CA VAL A 420 -8.73 13.52 3.33
C VAL A 420 -7.65 14.61 3.23
N SER A 421 -6.41 14.25 2.87
CA SER A 421 -5.34 15.23 2.69
C SER A 421 -5.68 16.26 1.61
N GLN A 422 -6.18 15.81 0.45
CA GLN A 422 -6.57 16.70 -0.65
C GLN A 422 -7.73 17.64 -0.27
N ARG A 423 -8.72 17.14 0.48
CA ARG A 423 -9.80 17.98 1.02
C ARG A 423 -9.23 19.05 1.95
N ALA A 424 -8.35 18.66 2.89
CA ALA A 424 -7.74 19.61 3.82
C ALA A 424 -6.91 20.66 3.08
N LEU A 425 -6.17 20.28 2.03
CA LEU A 425 -5.35 21.19 1.24
C LEU A 425 -6.17 22.19 0.40
N ALA A 426 -7.39 21.82 0.00
CA ALA A 426 -8.25 22.68 -0.82
C ALA A 426 -8.59 24.02 -0.15
N ASP A 427 -8.74 24.02 1.18
CA ASP A 427 -8.91 25.22 2.01
C ASP A 427 -8.34 24.96 3.42
N LEU A 428 -7.34 25.74 3.83
CA LEU A 428 -6.70 25.61 5.15
C LEU A 428 -7.44 26.38 6.26
N SER A 429 -8.71 26.76 6.05
CA SER A 429 -9.55 27.30 7.10
C SER A 429 -9.73 26.33 8.26
N LEU A 430 -9.89 26.86 9.47
CA LEU A 430 -10.06 26.03 10.68
C LEU A 430 -11.29 25.11 10.58
N VAL A 431 -12.34 25.57 9.91
CA VAL A 431 -13.57 24.79 9.69
C VAL A 431 -13.30 23.60 8.78
N ASN A 432 -12.68 23.79 7.61
CA ASN A 432 -12.39 22.68 6.70
C ASN A 432 -11.38 21.69 7.30
N VAL A 433 -10.43 22.18 8.10
CA VAL A 433 -9.52 21.30 8.87
C VAL A 433 -10.29 20.47 9.90
N ALA A 434 -11.21 21.07 10.65
CA ALA A 434 -12.05 20.35 11.62
C ALA A 434 -12.96 19.31 10.95
N GLU A 435 -13.60 19.69 9.84
CA GLU A 435 -14.37 18.78 9.00
C GLU A 435 -13.54 17.60 8.51
N SER A 436 -12.35 17.86 7.98
CA SER A 436 -11.43 16.84 7.49
C SER A 436 -10.96 15.90 8.61
N LEU A 437 -10.75 16.40 9.83
CA LEU A 437 -10.41 15.60 11.00
C LEU A 437 -11.55 14.68 11.44
N VAL A 438 -12.80 15.13 11.37
CA VAL A 438 -13.97 14.28 11.66
C VAL A 438 -14.12 13.17 10.62
N LEU A 439 -13.93 13.47 9.34
CA LEU A 439 -13.93 12.45 8.27
C LEU A 439 -12.78 11.46 8.44
N LEU A 440 -11.58 11.94 8.76
CA LEU A 440 -10.42 11.11 9.06
C LEU A 440 -10.69 10.17 10.23
N ALA A 441 -11.27 10.69 11.32
CA ALA A 441 -11.59 9.91 12.50
C ALA A 441 -12.62 8.80 12.16
N ALA A 442 -13.62 9.09 11.35
CA ALA A 442 -14.60 8.10 10.89
C ALA A 442 -13.95 6.98 10.07
N ILE A 443 -13.17 7.35 9.05
CA ILE A 443 -12.43 6.42 8.19
C ILE A 443 -11.46 5.56 9.02
N TYR A 444 -10.72 6.20 9.94
CA TYR A 444 -9.82 5.52 10.86
C TYR A 444 -10.58 4.55 11.77
N TRP A 445 -11.77 4.91 12.25
CA TRP A 445 -12.56 4.05 13.12
C TRP A 445 -13.12 2.82 12.40
N VAL A 446 -13.52 2.96 11.14
CA VAL A 446 -13.87 1.82 10.27
C VAL A 446 -12.70 0.84 10.19
N TRP A 447 -11.47 1.35 10.05
CA TRP A 447 -10.27 0.52 10.03
C TRP A 447 -10.01 -0.16 11.38
N VAL A 448 -10.04 0.58 12.49
CA VAL A 448 -9.83 0.04 13.85
C VAL A 448 -10.81 -1.10 14.14
N ALA A 449 -12.10 -0.88 13.88
CA ALA A 449 -13.13 -1.88 14.11
C ALA A 449 -12.95 -3.13 13.22
N THR A 450 -12.41 -2.97 12.01
CA THR A 450 -12.09 -4.08 11.11
C THR A 450 -10.86 -4.85 11.60
N ALA A 451 -9.78 -4.18 12.01
CA ALA A 451 -8.58 -4.80 12.56
C ALA A 451 -8.88 -5.61 13.84
N TRP A 452 -9.72 -5.08 14.73
CA TRP A 452 -10.19 -5.84 15.90
C TRP A 452 -11.08 -7.02 15.51
N SER A 453 -11.89 -6.88 14.46
CA SER A 453 -12.73 -7.98 13.98
C SER A 453 -11.90 -9.14 13.44
N THR A 454 -10.84 -8.87 12.67
CA THR A 454 -9.95 -9.92 12.13
C THR A 454 -8.98 -10.48 13.18
N ASP A 455 -8.79 -9.79 14.30
CA ASP A 455 -8.13 -10.35 15.48
C ASP A 455 -9.03 -11.31 16.26
N TRP A 456 -10.27 -10.90 16.50
CA TRP A 456 -11.22 -11.70 17.26
C TRP A 456 -11.70 -12.93 16.50
N PHE A 457 -11.78 -12.84 15.18
CA PHE A 457 -12.37 -13.86 14.32
C PHE A 457 -11.43 -14.24 13.18
N ASN A 458 -11.48 -15.52 12.79
CA ASN A 458 -10.69 -16.07 11.70
C ASN A 458 -11.02 -15.41 10.36
N PRO A 459 -10.11 -14.60 9.77
CA PRO A 459 -10.32 -13.92 8.49
C PRO A 459 -10.28 -14.88 7.29
N ASP A 460 -9.93 -16.14 7.50
CA ASP A 460 -10.01 -17.17 6.46
C ASP A 460 -11.40 -17.80 6.34
N GLU A 461 -12.33 -17.50 7.27
CA GLU A 461 -13.71 -17.98 7.17
C GLU A 461 -14.49 -17.21 6.07
N PRO A 462 -15.12 -17.90 5.10
CA PRO A 462 -15.76 -17.22 3.96
C PRO A 462 -16.85 -16.21 4.31
N ARG A 463 -17.53 -16.39 5.45
CA ARG A 463 -18.53 -15.42 5.93
C ARG A 463 -17.88 -14.09 6.31
N LEU A 464 -16.76 -14.14 7.03
CA LEU A 464 -16.02 -12.95 7.40
C LEU A 464 -15.33 -12.31 6.19
N GLN A 465 -14.80 -13.11 5.26
CA GLN A 465 -14.26 -12.59 4.00
C GLN A 465 -15.30 -11.78 3.21
N ARG A 466 -16.52 -12.32 3.05
CA ARG A 466 -17.62 -11.59 2.39
C ARG A 466 -17.96 -10.29 3.13
N LEU A 467 -17.99 -10.33 4.46
CA LEU A 467 -18.23 -9.14 5.27
C LEU A 467 -17.12 -8.09 5.06
N ILE A 468 -15.85 -8.49 5.08
CA ILE A 468 -14.71 -7.57 4.81
C ILE A 468 -14.80 -6.97 3.41
N ILE A 469 -15.19 -7.75 2.40
CA ILE A 469 -15.39 -7.25 1.03
C ILE A 469 -16.49 -6.18 0.98
N VAL A 470 -17.61 -6.41 1.67
CA VAL A 470 -18.71 -5.42 1.77
C VAL A 470 -18.25 -4.16 2.50
N ILE A 471 -17.53 -4.32 3.62
CA ILE A 471 -16.97 -3.19 4.39
C ILE A 471 -16.00 -2.38 3.54
N MET A 472 -15.13 -3.04 2.79
CA MET A 472 -14.17 -2.42 1.89
C MET A 472 -14.86 -1.61 0.79
N PHE A 473 -15.86 -2.20 0.13
CA PHE A 473 -16.65 -1.50 -0.90
C PHE A 473 -17.32 -0.24 -0.34
N ALA A 474 -18.01 -0.37 0.80
CA ALA A 474 -18.63 0.77 1.47
C ALA A 474 -17.60 1.81 1.94
N GLY A 475 -16.43 1.37 2.42
CA GLY A 475 -15.33 2.26 2.79
C GLY A 475 -14.75 3.04 1.62
N LEU A 476 -14.69 2.43 0.42
CA LEU A 476 -14.29 3.13 -0.80
C LEU A 476 -15.35 4.14 -1.25
N LEU A 477 -16.64 3.84 -1.10
CA LEU A 477 -17.72 4.81 -1.34
C LEU A 477 -17.64 5.99 -0.36
N MET A 478 -17.38 5.72 0.93
CA MET A 478 -17.10 6.78 1.91
C MET A 478 -15.91 7.63 1.46
N ALA A 479 -14.80 7.02 1.06
CA ALA A 479 -13.60 7.70 0.61
C ALA A 479 -13.86 8.57 -0.63
N ALA A 480 -14.66 8.07 -1.58
CA ALA A 480 -15.06 8.82 -2.77
C ALA A 480 -15.94 10.03 -2.44
N ALA A 481 -16.75 9.95 -1.39
CA ALA A 481 -17.60 11.04 -0.91
C ALA A 481 -16.85 12.12 -0.10
N VAL A 482 -15.61 11.86 0.38
CA VAL A 482 -14.84 12.79 1.24
C VAL A 482 -14.78 14.23 0.70
N PRO A 483 -14.49 14.48 -0.60
CA PRO A 483 -14.39 15.86 -1.11
C PRO A 483 -15.66 16.69 -0.92
N THR A 484 -16.83 16.06 -0.85
CA THR A 484 -18.14 16.72 -0.83
C THR A 484 -19.06 16.19 0.28
N ALA A 485 -18.49 15.53 1.31
CA ALA A 485 -19.26 14.96 2.43
C ALA A 485 -19.98 16.02 3.28
N PHE A 486 -19.42 17.22 3.40
CA PHE A 486 -20.11 18.37 4.02
C PHE A 486 -21.02 19.15 3.06
N GLY A 487 -21.11 18.73 1.80
CA GLY A 487 -22.06 19.21 0.80
C GLY A 487 -23.07 18.13 0.42
N ASP A 488 -23.21 17.85 -0.87
CA ASP A 488 -24.25 16.99 -1.46
C ASP A 488 -24.15 15.51 -1.08
N HIS A 489 -22.94 15.03 -0.77
CA HIS A 489 -22.69 13.60 -0.55
C HIS A 489 -22.65 13.21 0.94
N GLY A 490 -23.19 14.06 1.83
CA GLY A 490 -23.23 13.80 3.26
C GLY A 490 -24.01 12.54 3.65
N LEU A 491 -25.14 12.27 2.98
CA LEU A 491 -25.94 11.07 3.22
C LEU A 491 -25.22 9.80 2.76
N LEU A 492 -24.49 9.85 1.64
CA LEU A 492 -23.69 8.72 1.17
C LEU A 492 -22.57 8.39 2.17
N PHE A 493 -21.84 9.40 2.65
CA PHE A 493 -20.79 9.21 3.65
C PHE A 493 -21.34 8.63 4.96
N ALA A 494 -22.36 9.28 5.53
CA ALA A 494 -22.98 8.87 6.79
C ALA A 494 -23.67 7.50 6.68
N GLY A 495 -24.38 7.24 5.57
CA GLY A 495 -25.05 5.98 5.30
C GLY A 495 -24.09 4.82 5.11
N ALA A 496 -22.97 5.04 4.42
CA ALA A 496 -21.94 4.02 4.28
C ALA A 496 -21.24 3.74 5.61
N TYR A 497 -20.92 4.75 6.42
CA TYR A 497 -20.37 4.56 7.77
C TYR A 497 -21.32 3.76 8.65
N ALA A 498 -22.57 4.22 8.79
CA ALA A 498 -23.59 3.54 9.57
C ALA A 498 -23.81 2.10 9.06
N GLY A 499 -23.96 1.92 7.76
CA GLY A 499 -24.15 0.62 7.12
C GLY A 499 -23.04 -0.37 7.43
N ILE A 500 -21.77 0.05 7.34
CA ILE A 500 -20.60 -0.79 7.68
C ILE A 500 -20.72 -1.36 9.09
N HIS A 501 -21.00 -0.50 10.07
CA HIS A 501 -21.02 -0.89 11.47
C HIS A 501 -22.27 -1.71 11.84
N ILE A 502 -23.44 -1.36 11.30
CA ILE A 502 -24.69 -2.09 11.51
C ILE A 502 -24.64 -3.48 10.86
N VAL A 503 -24.26 -3.58 9.58
CA VAL A 503 -24.16 -4.86 8.86
C VAL A 503 -23.17 -5.79 9.56
N ARG A 504 -22.04 -5.28 10.05
CA ARG A 504 -21.07 -6.06 10.84
C ARG A 504 -21.74 -6.71 12.07
N GLY A 505 -22.49 -5.94 12.85
CA GLY A 505 -23.20 -6.47 14.02
C GLY A 505 -24.30 -7.47 13.64
N LEU A 506 -25.10 -7.16 12.62
CA LEU A 506 -26.18 -8.04 12.13
C LEU A 506 -25.67 -9.38 11.58
N VAL A 507 -24.46 -9.41 11.01
CA VAL A 507 -23.83 -10.66 10.55
C VAL A 507 -23.21 -11.44 11.72
N LEU A 508 -22.51 -10.77 12.64
CA LEU A 508 -21.76 -11.44 13.70
C LEU A 508 -22.65 -11.95 14.85
N VAL A 509 -23.63 -11.17 15.30
CA VAL A 509 -24.47 -11.52 16.46
C VAL A 509 -25.21 -12.85 16.27
N PRO A 510 -25.85 -13.15 15.12
CA PRO A 510 -26.52 -14.43 14.90
C PRO A 510 -25.54 -15.60 14.81
N VAL A 511 -24.36 -15.41 14.21
CA VAL A 511 -23.35 -16.48 14.06
C VAL A 511 -22.73 -16.85 15.41
N LEU A 512 -22.67 -15.89 16.34
CA LEU A 512 -22.14 -16.09 17.68
C LEU A 512 -23.18 -16.60 18.69
N ARG A 513 -24.39 -16.97 18.26
CA ARG A 513 -25.42 -17.51 19.18
C ARG A 513 -24.87 -18.66 20.01
N GLY A 514 -25.08 -18.58 21.33
CA GLY A 514 -24.57 -19.56 22.30
C GLY A 514 -23.10 -19.36 22.70
N SER A 515 -22.39 -18.41 22.11
CA SER A 515 -21.03 -18.03 22.49
C SER A 515 -21.03 -16.86 23.48
N PRO A 516 -20.12 -16.81 24.47
CA PRO A 516 -19.92 -15.62 25.31
C PRO A 516 -19.54 -14.36 24.50
N LEU A 517 -19.02 -14.52 23.28
CA LEU A 517 -18.70 -13.41 22.38
C LEU A 517 -19.94 -12.72 21.80
N GLN A 518 -21.12 -13.35 21.85
CA GLN A 518 -22.37 -12.78 21.36
C GLN A 518 -22.73 -11.49 22.08
N ALA A 519 -22.66 -11.49 23.43
CA ALA A 519 -22.98 -10.34 24.25
C ALA A 519 -22.08 -9.14 23.92
N ARG A 520 -20.78 -9.38 23.70
CA ARG A 520 -19.83 -8.35 23.25
C ARG A 520 -20.26 -7.76 21.90
N SER A 521 -20.50 -8.60 20.89
CA SER A 521 -20.89 -8.11 19.56
C SER A 521 -22.24 -7.38 19.57
N ALA A 522 -23.18 -7.79 20.41
CA ALA A 522 -24.45 -7.09 20.60
C ALA A 522 -24.27 -5.71 21.24
N ARG A 523 -23.42 -5.59 22.27
CA ARG A 523 -23.08 -4.30 22.90
C ARG A 523 -22.46 -3.32 21.90
N VAL A 524 -21.52 -3.81 21.10
CA VAL A 524 -20.88 -3.04 20.02
C VAL A 524 -21.92 -2.57 19.00
N LEU A 525 -22.83 -3.45 18.58
CA LEU A 525 -23.92 -3.11 17.66
C LEU A 525 -24.83 -2.02 18.25
N VAL A 526 -25.23 -2.12 19.52
CA VAL A 526 -26.09 -1.11 20.18
C VAL A 526 -25.45 0.28 20.14
N TRP A 527 -24.18 0.39 20.50
CA TRP A 527 -23.48 1.68 20.49
C TRP A 527 -23.28 2.24 19.08
N PHE A 528 -22.98 1.37 18.11
CA PHE A 528 -22.92 1.81 16.70
C PHE A 528 -24.29 2.19 16.15
N SER A 529 -25.40 1.65 16.66
CA SER A 529 -26.75 2.14 16.33
C SER A 529 -26.98 3.55 16.87
N VAL A 530 -26.48 3.86 18.06
CA VAL A 530 -26.56 5.21 18.63
C VAL A 530 -25.76 6.20 17.79
N SER A 531 -24.50 5.90 17.46
CA SER A 531 -23.70 6.78 16.60
C SER A 531 -24.23 6.85 15.18
N ALA A 532 -24.78 5.76 14.62
CA ALA A 532 -25.44 5.77 13.31
C ALA A 532 -26.59 6.78 13.23
N VAL A 533 -27.40 6.93 14.29
CA VAL A 533 -28.45 7.96 14.34
C VAL A 533 -27.83 9.36 14.24
N LEU A 534 -26.76 9.64 14.98
CA LEU A 534 -26.07 10.94 14.92
C LEU A 534 -25.49 11.23 13.53
N TRP A 535 -24.88 10.23 12.89
CA TRP A 535 -24.37 10.34 11.52
C TRP A 535 -25.48 10.65 10.52
N LEU A 536 -26.56 9.86 10.54
CA LEU A 536 -27.66 9.98 9.60
C LEU A 536 -28.46 11.27 9.80
N VAL A 537 -28.78 11.64 11.04
CA VAL A 537 -29.47 12.91 11.35
C VAL A 537 -28.58 14.10 10.96
N GLY A 538 -27.28 14.05 11.28
CA GLY A 538 -26.33 15.09 10.89
C GLY A 538 -26.24 15.31 9.38
N ALA A 539 -26.43 14.26 8.57
CA ALA A 539 -26.41 14.38 7.12
C ALA A 539 -27.53 15.28 6.56
N PHE A 540 -28.68 15.39 7.25
CA PHE A 540 -29.79 16.26 6.87
C PHE A 540 -29.66 17.69 7.41
N LEU A 541 -28.67 17.96 8.27
CA LEU A 541 -28.44 19.29 8.83
C LEU A 541 -27.50 20.14 7.95
N PRO A 542 -27.59 21.48 8.09
CA PRO A 542 -26.57 22.39 7.59
C PRO A 542 -25.19 22.11 8.20
N VAL A 543 -24.13 22.59 7.55
CA VAL A 543 -22.72 22.29 7.88
C VAL A 543 -22.37 22.39 9.37
N PRO A 544 -22.73 23.46 10.12
CA PRO A 544 -22.38 23.54 11.54
C PRO A 544 -23.05 22.44 12.39
N GLY A 545 -24.33 22.17 12.13
CA GLY A 545 -25.07 21.10 12.82
C GLY A 545 -24.58 19.71 12.43
N ARG A 546 -24.23 19.52 11.15
CA ARG A 546 -23.61 18.30 10.64
C ARG A 546 -22.27 18.03 11.32
N LEU A 547 -21.39 19.02 11.37
CA LEU A 547 -20.08 18.92 12.02
C LEU A 547 -20.23 18.58 13.51
N ALA A 548 -21.14 19.27 14.21
CA ALA A 548 -21.38 19.02 15.63
C ALA A 548 -21.87 17.58 15.90
N LEU A 549 -22.87 17.10 15.13
CA LEU A 549 -23.39 15.74 15.31
C LEU A 549 -22.40 14.66 14.90
N TRP A 550 -21.65 14.85 13.82
CA TRP A 550 -20.64 13.89 13.38
C TRP A 550 -19.44 13.85 14.34
N ALA A 551 -19.01 15.00 14.88
CA ALA A 551 -18.02 15.03 15.95
C ALA A 551 -18.52 14.32 17.20
N ALA A 552 -19.77 14.56 17.61
CA ALA A 552 -20.39 13.87 18.74
C ALA A 552 -20.47 12.35 18.51
N ALA A 553 -20.76 11.91 17.28
CA ALA A 553 -20.78 10.49 16.92
C ALA A 553 -19.40 9.83 17.12
N ILE A 554 -18.32 10.49 16.66
CA ILE A 554 -16.95 10.02 16.89
C ILE A 554 -16.60 9.95 18.37
N VAL A 555 -17.02 10.95 19.16
CA VAL A 555 -16.82 10.95 20.62
C VAL A 555 -17.57 9.78 21.27
N VAL A 556 -18.81 9.50 20.84
CA VAL A 556 -19.58 8.33 21.32
C VAL A 556 -18.89 7.03 20.97
N ASP A 557 -18.42 6.87 19.73
CA ASP A 557 -17.73 5.67 19.27
C ASP A 557 -16.41 5.44 20.04
N GLY A 558 -15.62 6.51 20.21
CA GLY A 558 -14.39 6.49 20.99
C GLY A 558 -14.66 6.17 22.47
N ALA A 559 -15.49 6.97 23.14
CA ALA A 559 -15.78 6.82 24.56
C ALA A 559 -16.40 5.45 24.87
N SER A 560 -17.35 4.99 24.04
CA SER A 560 -17.95 3.67 24.23
C SER A 560 -16.90 2.56 24.17
N ALA A 561 -15.96 2.59 23.22
CA ALA A 561 -14.86 1.61 23.16
C ALA A 561 -13.93 1.68 24.39
N TRP A 562 -13.60 2.87 24.88
CA TRP A 562 -12.77 3.04 26.08
C TRP A 562 -13.39 2.39 27.32
N PHE A 563 -14.71 2.54 27.49
CA PHE A 563 -15.46 1.91 28.56
C PHE A 563 -15.93 0.48 28.25
N GLY A 564 -15.48 -0.10 27.12
CA GLY A 564 -15.78 -1.47 26.72
C GLY A 564 -17.24 -1.69 26.31
N TRP A 565 -17.91 -0.68 25.77
CA TRP A 565 -19.30 -0.64 25.27
C TRP A 565 -20.34 -0.96 26.35
N PRO A 566 -20.43 -0.19 27.45
CA PRO A 566 -21.35 -0.51 28.56
C PRO A 566 -22.80 -0.52 28.08
N VAL A 567 -23.52 -1.63 28.29
CA VAL A 567 -24.98 -1.70 28.03
C VAL A 567 -25.65 -2.33 29.25
N PRO A 568 -26.67 -1.69 29.83
CA PRO A 568 -27.40 -2.26 30.96
C PRO A 568 -27.87 -3.68 30.66
N LYS A 569 -27.74 -4.59 31.64
CA LYS A 569 -28.18 -6.00 31.56
C LYS A 569 -27.42 -6.90 30.55
N LEU A 570 -26.54 -6.35 29.71
CA LEU A 570 -25.64 -7.11 28.82
C LEU A 570 -24.20 -7.01 29.34
N ARG A 571 -23.80 -7.91 30.25
CA ARG A 571 -22.42 -7.99 30.76
C ARG A 571 -21.58 -8.92 29.89
N ALA A 572 -20.35 -8.50 29.58
CA ALA A 572 -19.33 -9.37 29.00
C ALA A 572 -18.04 -9.25 29.84
N PRO A 573 -17.44 -10.37 30.30
CA PRO A 573 -16.15 -10.34 30.99
C PRO A 573 -15.08 -9.60 30.19
N SER A 574 -14.20 -8.87 30.88
CA SER A 574 -13.08 -8.12 30.28
C SER A 574 -12.14 -9.00 29.46
N ALA A 575 -12.02 -10.29 29.81
CA ALA A 575 -11.26 -11.27 29.05
C ALA A 575 -11.71 -11.40 27.58
N HIS A 576 -13.00 -11.21 27.28
CA HIS A 576 -13.52 -11.30 25.89
C HIS A 576 -13.25 -10.04 25.04
N LEU A 577 -12.72 -8.97 25.68
CA LEU A 577 -12.25 -7.77 25.00
C LEU A 577 -10.76 -7.85 24.67
N LYS A 578 -10.04 -8.86 25.17
CA LYS A 578 -8.61 -9.03 24.91
C LYS A 578 -8.38 -9.43 23.46
N VAL A 579 -7.48 -8.70 22.81
CA VAL A 579 -7.00 -8.97 21.44
C VAL A 579 -5.65 -9.69 21.51
N ILE A 580 -5.22 -10.32 20.41
CA ILE A 580 -3.87 -10.91 20.32
C ILE A 580 -2.87 -9.79 20.09
N GLY A 581 -1.94 -9.61 21.02
CA GLY A 581 -0.96 -8.53 21.01
C GLY A 581 -0.09 -8.51 19.77
N ASP A 582 0.48 -9.65 19.38
CA ASP A 582 1.35 -9.73 18.20
C ASP A 582 0.62 -9.37 16.92
N HIS A 583 -0.62 -9.86 16.76
CA HIS A 583 -1.44 -9.56 15.58
C HIS A 583 -1.86 -8.09 15.54
N ILE A 584 -2.30 -7.52 16.67
CA ILE A 584 -2.73 -6.12 16.67
C ILE A 584 -1.56 -5.15 16.50
N ALA A 585 -0.38 -5.47 17.03
CA ALA A 585 0.84 -4.71 16.80
C ALA A 585 1.20 -4.72 15.31
N GLU A 586 1.02 -5.85 14.63
CA GLU A 586 1.19 -5.96 13.18
C GLU A 586 0.21 -5.06 12.42
N ARG A 587 -1.08 -5.11 12.74
CA ARG A 587 -2.09 -4.24 12.10
C ARG A 587 -1.78 -2.76 12.32
N TYR A 588 -1.38 -2.37 13.52
CA TYR A 588 -1.01 -0.97 13.81
C TYR A 588 0.25 -0.52 13.06
N ARG A 589 1.21 -1.42 12.86
CA ARG A 589 2.37 -1.18 11.98
C ARG A 589 1.93 -0.92 10.55
N GLN A 590 0.97 -1.69 10.05
CA GLN A 590 0.45 -1.55 8.69
C GLN A 590 -0.26 -0.23 8.46
N ILE A 591 -1.17 0.20 9.33
CA ILE A 591 -1.84 1.50 9.15
C ILE A 591 -0.87 2.67 9.16
N HIS A 592 0.21 2.57 9.96
CA HIS A 592 1.27 3.56 9.92
C HIS A 592 2.00 3.57 8.56
N ILE A 593 2.35 2.40 8.02
CA ILE A 593 2.96 2.26 6.68
C ILE A 593 2.00 2.78 5.59
N ILE A 594 0.70 2.50 5.69
CA ILE A 594 -0.31 2.98 4.73
C ILE A 594 -0.41 4.51 4.75
N ALA A 595 -0.39 5.13 5.94
CA ALA A 595 -0.39 6.59 6.06
C ALA A 595 0.87 7.21 5.46
N LEU A 596 2.04 6.60 5.68
CA LEU A 596 3.28 7.02 5.02
C LEU A 596 3.21 6.81 3.49
N GLY A 597 2.50 5.77 3.04
CA GLY A 597 2.18 5.55 1.64
C GLY A 597 1.40 6.71 1.03
N ALA A 598 0.35 7.18 1.71
CA ALA A 598 -0.41 8.34 1.25
C ALA A 598 0.47 9.60 1.16
N LEU A 599 1.36 9.83 2.13
CA LEU A 599 2.35 10.91 2.08
C LEU A 599 3.29 10.80 0.87
N VAL A 600 3.84 9.60 0.60
CA VAL A 600 4.74 9.36 -0.53
C VAL A 600 4.01 9.57 -1.86
N VAL A 601 2.81 9.01 -2.01
CA VAL A 601 1.98 9.13 -3.23
C VAL A 601 1.62 10.59 -3.50
N LEU A 602 1.15 11.34 -2.48
CA LEU A 602 0.77 12.75 -2.64
C LEU A 602 1.98 13.63 -2.95
N SER A 603 3.10 13.42 -2.26
CA SER A 603 4.35 14.15 -2.52
C SER A 603 4.87 13.87 -3.95
N GLY A 604 4.79 12.62 -4.39
CA GLY A 604 5.16 12.22 -5.75
C GLY A 604 4.27 12.85 -6.82
N GLN A 605 2.95 12.89 -6.60
CA GLN A 605 2.00 13.59 -7.49
C GLN A 605 2.29 15.09 -7.54
N ALA A 606 2.52 15.73 -6.38
CA ALA A 606 2.87 17.14 -6.30
C ALA A 606 4.16 17.43 -7.10
N TYR A 607 5.20 16.62 -6.92
CA TYR A 607 6.47 16.74 -7.63
C TYR A 607 6.32 16.54 -9.14
N SER A 608 5.59 15.49 -9.54
CA SER A 608 5.26 15.20 -10.94
C SER A 608 4.57 16.38 -11.64
N SER A 609 3.62 17.03 -10.96
CA SER A 609 2.86 18.16 -11.52
C SER A 609 3.57 19.51 -11.45
N ALA A 610 4.53 19.69 -10.54
CA ALA A 610 5.14 20.98 -10.25
C ALA A 610 6.41 21.25 -11.06
N GLY A 611 7.02 20.20 -11.63
CA GLY A 611 8.26 20.28 -12.41
C GLY A 611 9.51 19.80 -11.64
N PHE A 612 10.60 19.59 -12.39
CA PHE A 612 11.80 18.87 -11.95
C PHE A 612 13.03 19.77 -11.70
N ASP A 613 12.83 21.03 -11.27
CA ASP A 613 13.96 21.87 -10.89
C ASP A 613 14.64 21.40 -9.58
N TYR A 614 15.87 21.84 -9.35
CA TYR A 614 16.68 21.39 -8.21
C TYR A 614 16.05 21.74 -6.85
N VAL A 615 15.32 22.85 -6.74
CA VAL A 615 14.68 23.28 -5.50
C VAL A 615 13.46 22.41 -5.19
N ARG A 616 12.63 22.11 -6.20
CA ARG A 616 11.50 21.18 -6.06
C ARG A 616 11.97 19.75 -5.80
N THR A 617 13.07 19.35 -6.43
CA THR A 617 13.71 18.04 -6.16
C THR A 617 14.16 17.96 -4.71
N LEU A 618 14.77 19.04 -4.17
CA LEU A 618 15.15 19.11 -2.76
C LEU A 618 13.93 19.11 -1.83
N ALA A 619 12.86 19.83 -2.17
CA ALA A 619 11.60 19.78 -1.43
C ALA A 619 10.99 18.38 -1.41
N PHE A 620 11.00 17.68 -2.54
CA PHE A 620 10.58 16.29 -2.63
C PHE A 620 11.47 15.35 -1.80
N ALA A 621 12.78 15.57 -1.81
CA ALA A 621 13.73 14.85 -0.96
C ALA A 621 13.47 15.08 0.54
N VAL A 622 13.10 16.30 0.95
CA VAL A 622 12.72 16.62 2.34
C VAL A 622 11.41 15.93 2.73
N ALA A 623 10.42 15.89 1.84
CA ALA A 623 9.17 15.15 2.08
C ALA A 623 9.42 13.64 2.22
N PHE A 624 10.27 13.07 1.35
CA PHE A 624 10.68 11.67 1.44
C PHE A 624 11.51 11.37 2.70
N ALA A 625 12.41 12.28 3.09
CA ALA A 625 13.15 12.19 4.34
C ALA A 625 12.21 12.23 5.55
N SER A 626 11.16 13.06 5.50
CA SER A 626 10.13 13.12 6.55
C SER A 626 9.42 11.77 6.70
N ALA A 627 8.98 11.17 5.59
CA ALA A 627 8.38 9.83 5.61
C ALA A 627 9.33 8.78 6.22
N THR A 628 10.61 8.81 5.82
CA THR A 628 11.64 7.89 6.32
C THR A 628 11.92 8.08 7.81
N VAL A 629 12.00 9.32 8.28
CA VAL A 629 12.24 9.65 9.70
C VAL A 629 11.04 9.25 10.55
N MET A 630 9.81 9.51 10.09
CA MET A 630 8.57 9.09 10.77
C MET A 630 8.43 7.57 10.82
N LEU A 631 8.89 6.86 9.79
CA LEU A 631 8.99 5.40 9.79
C LEU A 631 9.97 4.94 10.87
N TRP A 632 11.19 5.48 10.92
CA TRP A 632 12.15 5.11 11.97
C TRP A 632 11.68 5.48 13.38
N ASN A 633 11.03 6.63 13.55
CA ASN A 633 10.44 7.04 14.83
C ASN A 633 9.39 6.04 15.33
N TYR A 634 8.60 5.45 14.44
CA TYR A 634 7.67 4.38 14.80
C TYR A 634 8.40 3.16 15.38
N PHE A 635 9.47 2.69 14.71
CA PHE A 635 10.23 1.48 15.09
C PHE A 635 11.17 1.64 16.29
N LEU A 636 11.19 2.80 16.96
CA LEU A 636 11.77 2.95 18.29
C LEU A 636 11.10 1.98 19.29
N PRO A 637 11.71 1.66 20.46
CA PRO A 637 11.33 0.53 21.32
C PRO A 637 9.82 0.32 21.53
N SER A 638 9.06 1.40 21.76
CA SER A 638 7.61 1.27 22.00
C SER A 638 6.79 0.75 20.81
N GLY A 639 7.28 0.84 19.57
CA GLY A 639 6.62 0.19 18.43
C GLY A 639 6.87 -1.31 18.40
N ARG A 640 8.01 -1.76 18.95
CA ARG A 640 8.41 -3.18 19.00
C ARG A 640 7.76 -3.92 20.17
N ASP A 641 7.61 -3.24 21.29
CA ASP A 641 7.14 -3.86 22.55
C ASP A 641 5.61 -3.92 22.65
N LEU A 642 4.88 -3.31 21.70
CA LEU A 642 3.42 -3.19 21.74
C LEU A 642 2.72 -4.54 21.86
N GLY A 643 3.17 -5.54 21.10
CA GLY A 643 2.53 -6.87 21.12
C GLY A 643 2.64 -7.53 22.50
N THR A 644 3.84 -7.51 23.09
CA THR A 644 4.09 -8.00 24.44
C THR A 644 3.24 -7.26 25.47
N ALA A 645 3.18 -5.93 25.40
CA ALA A 645 2.42 -5.12 26.35
C ALA A 645 0.91 -5.35 26.28
N VAL A 646 0.35 -5.57 25.10
CA VAL A 646 -1.07 -5.93 24.93
C VAL A 646 -1.34 -7.35 25.44
N ASN A 647 -0.41 -8.28 25.22
CA ASN A 647 -0.53 -9.65 25.70
C ASN A 647 -0.49 -9.75 27.24
N THR A 648 0.34 -8.95 27.91
CA THR A 648 0.51 -9.02 29.37
C THR A 648 -0.39 -8.04 30.13
N GLY A 649 -0.77 -6.93 29.52
CA GLY A 649 -1.51 -5.87 30.18
C GLY A 649 -3.04 -5.93 30.04
N ALA A 650 -3.69 -4.84 30.42
CA ALA A 650 -5.15 -4.73 30.40
C ALA A 650 -5.68 -4.49 28.97
N PRO A 651 -6.90 -4.94 28.61
CA PRO A 651 -7.47 -4.76 27.26
C PRO A 651 -7.49 -3.31 26.78
N ARG A 652 -7.60 -2.36 27.71
CA ARG A 652 -7.53 -0.91 27.48
C ARG A 652 -6.22 -0.42 26.86
N ILE A 653 -5.11 -1.17 26.97
CA ILE A 653 -3.84 -0.84 26.28
C ILE A 653 -4.02 -0.90 24.76
N ALA A 654 -4.75 -1.89 24.23
CA ALA A 654 -5.03 -1.98 22.80
C ALA A 654 -5.89 -0.79 22.30
N VAL A 655 -6.86 -0.35 23.10
CA VAL A 655 -7.70 0.82 22.78
C VAL A 655 -6.88 2.11 22.84
N ALA A 656 -6.06 2.29 23.88
CA ALA A 656 -5.15 3.44 24.00
C ALA A 656 -4.14 3.48 22.84
N ALA A 657 -3.61 2.33 22.45
CA ALA A 657 -2.75 2.20 21.27
C ALA A 657 -3.49 2.65 20.00
N ALA A 658 -4.76 2.25 19.81
CA ALA A 658 -5.57 2.75 18.68
C ALA A 658 -5.62 4.28 18.64
N TYR A 659 -5.90 4.95 19.75
CA TYR A 659 -5.95 6.42 19.76
C TYR A 659 -4.58 7.05 19.44
N CYS A 660 -3.50 6.50 20.00
CA CYS A 660 -2.15 6.99 19.71
C CYS A 660 -1.79 6.86 18.22
N HIS A 661 -2.15 5.74 17.59
CA HIS A 661 -1.93 5.54 16.15
C HIS A 661 -2.84 6.45 15.32
N GLY A 662 -4.09 6.69 15.72
CA GLY A 662 -4.97 7.66 15.07
C GLY A 662 -4.37 9.07 15.04
N ILE A 663 -3.77 9.50 16.16
CA ILE A 663 -3.03 10.77 16.24
C ILE A 663 -1.81 10.76 15.31
N MET A 664 -1.04 9.67 15.27
CA MET A 664 0.10 9.54 14.35
C MET A 664 -0.32 9.60 12.89
N VAL A 665 -1.42 8.93 12.52
CA VAL A 665 -1.99 8.95 11.17
C VAL A 665 -2.47 10.35 10.79
N ALA A 666 -3.14 11.07 11.70
CA ALA A 666 -3.52 12.46 11.49
C ALA A 666 -2.31 13.37 11.28
N GLY A 667 -1.24 13.16 12.05
CA GLY A 667 0.03 13.84 11.83
C GLY A 667 0.60 13.57 10.44
N THR A 668 0.63 12.31 10.00
CA THR A 668 1.11 11.92 8.66
C THR A 668 0.27 12.52 7.53
N VAL A 669 -1.06 12.56 7.67
CA VAL A 669 -1.96 13.22 6.73
C VAL A 669 -1.64 14.72 6.63
N ALA A 670 -1.43 15.40 7.76
CA ALA A 670 -1.03 16.80 7.77
C ALA A 670 0.38 17.04 7.18
N VAL A 671 1.34 16.12 7.40
CA VAL A 671 2.64 16.16 6.72
C VAL A 671 2.48 16.02 5.21
N ALA A 672 1.53 15.20 4.72
CA ALA A 672 1.26 15.08 3.29
C ALA A 672 0.75 16.38 2.67
N VAL A 673 -0.14 17.09 3.37
CA VAL A 673 -0.59 18.45 3.00
C VAL A 673 0.60 19.41 2.98
N GLY A 674 1.42 19.41 4.03
CA GLY A 674 2.61 20.26 4.13
C GLY A 674 3.67 19.98 3.06
N ALA A 675 3.86 18.70 2.69
CA ALA A 675 4.77 18.28 1.64
C ALA A 675 4.33 18.81 0.27
N GLU A 676 3.04 18.72 -0.06
CA GLU A 676 2.51 19.26 -1.30
C GLU A 676 2.68 20.79 -1.40
N LEU A 677 2.38 21.53 -0.33
CA LEU A 677 2.65 22.97 -0.25
C LEU A 677 4.13 23.28 -0.48
N THR A 678 5.01 22.53 0.19
CA THR A 678 6.46 22.71 0.12
C THR A 678 7.02 22.41 -1.27
N ILE A 679 6.50 21.40 -1.97
CA ILE A 679 6.95 21.03 -3.31
C ILE A 679 6.43 22.00 -4.36
N ARG A 680 5.17 22.46 -4.23
CA ARG A 680 4.57 23.41 -5.17
C ARG A 680 5.15 24.82 -5.05
N GLN A 681 5.55 25.26 -3.85
CA GLN A 681 6.12 26.59 -3.62
C GLN A 681 7.26 26.56 -2.60
N PRO A 682 8.42 25.94 -2.91
CA PRO A 682 9.47 25.71 -1.91
C PRO A 682 10.05 26.99 -1.33
N LEU A 683 10.28 27.99 -2.18
CA LEU A 683 10.74 29.33 -1.82
C LEU A 683 9.62 30.37 -1.91
N GLY A 684 8.37 29.92 -1.84
CA GLY A 684 7.19 30.79 -1.86
C GLY A 684 7.16 31.76 -0.68
N ARG A 685 6.27 32.76 -0.77
CA ARG A 685 6.10 33.75 0.30
C ARG A 685 5.77 33.06 1.62
N ALA A 686 6.33 33.59 2.70
CA ALA A 686 6.03 33.11 4.03
C ALA A 686 4.53 33.22 4.33
N ASN A 687 3.95 32.11 4.78
CA ASN A 687 2.54 32.03 5.12
C ASN A 687 2.42 31.30 6.46
N ALA A 688 1.94 32.01 7.48
CA ALA A 688 1.86 31.46 8.83
C ALA A 688 0.99 30.20 8.90
N VAL A 689 -0.12 30.13 8.15
CA VAL A 689 -0.99 28.95 8.10
C VAL A 689 -0.24 27.76 7.51
N TRP A 690 0.50 27.96 6.42
CA TRP A 690 1.30 26.89 5.80
C TRP A 690 2.40 26.41 6.75
N SER A 691 3.11 27.33 7.39
CA SER A 691 4.13 26.98 8.38
C SER A 691 3.54 26.19 9.55
N LEU A 692 2.35 26.58 10.06
CA LEU A 692 1.65 25.85 11.11
C LEU A 692 1.22 24.45 10.68
N VAL A 693 0.79 24.24 9.44
CA VAL A 693 0.44 22.91 8.91
C VAL A 693 1.69 22.02 8.79
N ILE A 694 2.77 22.55 8.23
CA ILE A 694 4.04 21.81 8.06
C ILE A 694 4.62 21.40 9.42
N MET A 695 4.72 22.34 10.37
CA MET A 695 5.19 22.05 11.74
C MET A 695 4.21 21.15 12.49
N GLY A 696 2.91 21.46 12.38
CA GLY A 696 1.83 20.78 13.09
C GLY A 696 1.71 19.31 12.73
N GLY A 697 1.94 18.93 11.46
CA GLY A 697 1.92 17.52 11.06
C GLY A 697 3.01 16.69 11.75
N ILE A 698 4.26 17.17 11.74
CA ILE A 698 5.37 16.51 12.44
C ILE A 698 5.15 16.50 13.95
N ALA A 699 4.71 17.63 14.52
CA ALA A 699 4.41 17.73 15.94
C ALA A 699 3.32 16.74 16.36
N LEU A 700 2.22 16.65 15.62
CA LEU A 700 1.10 15.74 15.92
C LEU A 700 1.54 14.26 15.83
N HIS A 701 2.39 13.91 14.85
CA HIS A 701 3.00 12.59 14.80
C HIS A 701 3.85 12.28 16.03
N ILE A 702 4.71 13.22 16.46
CA ILE A 702 5.54 13.08 17.66
C ILE A 702 4.66 12.97 18.92
N VAL A 703 3.55 13.71 19.01
CA VAL A 703 2.59 13.61 20.11
C VAL A 703 2.04 12.20 20.21
N GLY A 704 1.47 11.66 19.12
CA GLY A 704 0.91 10.31 19.12
C GLY A 704 1.95 9.25 19.48
N ARG A 705 3.18 9.40 18.98
CA ARG A 705 4.31 8.52 19.29
C ARG A 705 4.74 8.62 20.76
N THR A 706 4.74 9.81 21.34
CA THR A 706 5.12 10.06 22.74
C THR A 706 4.06 9.49 23.66
N LEU A 707 2.78 9.69 23.35
CA LEU A 707 1.65 9.10 24.08
C LEU A 707 1.70 7.57 24.06
N LEU A 708 2.05 6.96 22.92
CA LEU A 708 2.27 5.51 22.86
C LEU A 708 3.38 5.07 23.83
N GLY A 709 4.47 5.83 23.91
CA GLY A 709 5.53 5.59 24.89
C GLY A 709 5.05 5.68 26.34
N VAL A 710 4.19 6.66 26.65
CA VAL A 710 3.57 6.80 27.98
C VAL A 710 2.64 5.63 28.30
N VAL A 711 1.83 5.20 27.34
CA VAL A 711 0.92 4.05 27.51
C VAL A 711 1.69 2.77 27.82
N LEU A 712 2.85 2.56 27.18
CA LEU A 712 3.63 1.32 27.34
C LEU A 712 4.60 1.34 28.53
N TYR A 713 5.20 2.49 28.87
CA TYR A 713 6.28 2.57 29.86
C TYR A 713 6.01 3.54 31.03
N GLY A 714 4.85 4.18 31.06
CA GLY A 714 4.52 5.21 32.04
C GLY A 714 5.16 6.58 31.76
N VAL A 715 4.89 7.54 32.65
CA VAL A 715 5.20 8.97 32.47
C VAL A 715 6.70 9.29 32.66
N HIS A 716 7.53 8.33 33.06
CA HIS A 716 8.94 8.60 33.39
C HIS A 716 9.90 8.60 32.18
N ARG A 717 9.43 8.25 30.97
CA ARG A 717 10.24 8.19 29.74
C ARG A 717 9.84 9.08 28.52
N PRO A 718 8.84 9.99 28.56
CA PRO A 718 8.44 10.79 27.38
C PRO A 718 9.25 12.06 27.16
N TRP A 719 10.30 12.32 27.96
CA TRP A 719 11.01 13.61 27.95
C TRP A 719 11.59 13.95 26.57
N ARG A 720 12.04 12.96 25.79
CA ARG A 720 12.62 13.17 24.46
C ARG A 720 11.60 13.72 23.46
N GLY A 721 10.42 13.08 23.42
CA GLY A 721 9.32 13.55 22.58
C GLY A 721 8.81 14.93 23.02
N THR A 722 8.70 15.14 24.33
CA THR A 722 8.30 16.43 24.91
C THR A 722 9.31 17.53 24.55
N LEU A 723 10.61 17.24 24.66
CA LEU A 723 11.69 18.16 24.27
C LEU A 723 11.61 18.51 22.78
N ALA A 724 11.41 17.52 21.91
CA ALA A 724 11.25 17.77 20.47
C ALA A 724 10.06 18.71 20.18
N LEU A 725 8.94 18.54 20.88
CA LEU A 725 7.79 19.43 20.78
C LEU A 725 8.09 20.85 21.28
N LEU A 726 8.80 20.98 22.39
CA LEU A 726 9.24 22.29 22.91
C LEU A 726 10.20 22.99 21.95
N VAL A 727 11.11 22.25 21.30
CA VAL A 727 12.01 22.79 20.27
C VAL A 727 11.22 23.28 19.06
N ILE A 728 10.27 22.49 18.55
CA ILE A 728 9.39 22.93 17.44
C ILE A 728 8.61 24.19 17.82
N ALA A 729 8.03 24.22 19.03
CA ALA A 729 7.30 25.38 19.53
C ALA A 729 8.21 26.62 19.68
N GLY A 730 9.44 26.45 20.18
CA GLY A 730 10.42 27.53 20.31
C GLY A 730 10.90 28.08 18.96
N MET A 731 10.99 27.23 17.93
CA MET A 731 11.35 27.64 16.57
C MET A 731 10.18 28.31 15.82
N ALA A 732 8.93 28.10 16.26
CA ALA A 732 7.74 28.52 15.53
C ALA A 732 7.70 30.03 15.18
N PRO A 733 8.00 30.99 16.09
CA PRO A 733 7.92 32.42 15.76
C PRO A 733 8.83 32.83 14.59
N GLY A 734 9.99 32.19 14.45
CA GLY A 734 10.90 32.39 13.31
C GLY A 734 10.39 31.70 12.05
N LEU A 735 9.94 30.44 12.17
CA LEU A 735 9.46 29.63 11.05
C LEU A 735 8.13 30.12 10.44
N LEU A 736 7.31 30.87 11.19
CA LEU A 736 6.09 31.49 10.65
C LEU A 736 6.39 32.53 9.55
N ARG A 737 7.64 33.03 9.50
CA ARG A 737 8.12 33.99 8.49
C ARG A 737 9.08 33.36 7.47
N ALA A 738 9.31 32.05 7.55
CA ALA A 738 10.24 31.35 6.67
C ALA A 738 9.51 30.76 5.45
N PRO A 739 10.23 30.53 4.33
CA PRO A 739 9.69 29.80 3.19
C PRO A 739 9.34 28.34 3.56
N PRO A 740 8.35 27.71 2.90
CA PRO A 740 7.90 26.35 3.22
C PRO A 740 9.01 25.31 3.32
N LEU A 741 9.99 25.37 2.40
CA LEU A 741 11.11 24.43 2.41
C LEU A 741 11.97 24.53 3.67
N VAL A 742 12.19 25.75 4.18
CA VAL A 742 12.96 25.97 5.42
C VAL A 742 12.20 25.41 6.62
N VAL A 743 10.87 25.60 6.66
CA VAL A 743 10.01 25.06 7.72
C VAL A 743 10.03 23.53 7.71
N ALA A 744 9.88 22.92 6.53
CA ALA A 744 9.91 21.47 6.36
C ALA A 744 11.28 20.88 6.75
N LEU A 745 12.37 21.52 6.33
CA LEU A 745 13.74 21.09 6.67
C LEU A 745 14.00 21.20 8.18
N ALA A 746 13.63 22.32 8.80
CA ALA A 746 13.82 22.54 10.24
C ALA A 746 13.07 21.48 11.07
N THR A 747 11.82 21.20 10.72
CA THR A 747 10.97 20.26 11.47
C THR A 747 11.40 18.81 11.30
N VAL A 748 11.80 18.38 10.09
CA VAL A 748 12.32 17.03 9.87
C VAL A 748 13.65 16.82 10.58
N VAL A 749 14.51 17.84 10.66
CA VAL A 749 15.76 17.76 11.43
C VAL A 749 15.47 17.52 12.91
N VAL A 750 14.50 18.22 13.51
CA VAL A 750 14.10 17.95 14.91
C VAL A 750 13.60 16.52 15.09
N ALA A 751 12.75 16.03 14.17
CA ALA A 751 12.27 14.65 14.20
C ALA A 751 13.40 13.62 14.01
N PHE A 752 14.43 13.94 13.23
CA PHE A 752 15.60 13.08 13.02
C PHE A 752 16.52 13.05 14.25
N LEU A 753 16.77 14.20 14.87
CA LEU A 753 17.52 14.30 16.12
C LEU A 753 16.81 13.55 17.25
N LEU A 754 15.48 13.59 17.29
CA LEU A 754 14.67 12.75 18.17
C LEU A 754 14.99 11.26 17.93
N THR A 755 14.94 10.78 16.69
CA THR A 755 15.29 9.38 16.35
C THR A 755 16.69 9.00 16.85
N LEU A 756 17.68 9.85 16.62
CA LEU A 756 19.07 9.60 17.05
C LEU A 756 19.20 9.50 18.57
N SER A 757 18.47 10.34 19.30
CA SER A 757 18.49 10.31 20.78
C SER A 757 18.06 8.97 21.36
N TYR A 758 17.27 8.17 20.62
CA TYR A 758 16.85 6.83 21.02
C TYR A 758 17.81 5.71 20.62
N ARG A 759 18.65 5.90 19.59
CA ARG A 759 19.60 4.86 19.15
C ARG A 759 20.75 4.60 20.13
N ASN A 760 21.11 5.60 20.93
CA ASN A 760 22.25 5.52 21.87
C ASN A 760 21.90 4.85 23.22
N VAL A 761 20.68 4.33 23.38
CA VAL A 761 20.31 3.59 24.60
C VAL A 761 20.48 2.10 24.33
N VAL A 762 21.62 1.57 24.74
CA VAL A 762 21.80 0.12 24.90
C VAL A 762 20.80 -0.31 25.99
N VAL A 763 19.77 -1.05 25.62
CA VAL A 763 18.95 -1.77 26.60
C VAL A 763 19.85 -2.90 27.10
N PRO A 764 20.29 -2.92 28.37
CA PRO A 764 21.03 -4.07 28.88
C PRO A 764 20.17 -5.30 28.70
N ALA A 765 20.75 -6.34 28.07
CA ALA A 765 20.08 -7.61 27.90
C ALA A 765 19.52 -8.05 29.26
N GLN A 766 18.22 -8.32 29.32
CA GLN A 766 17.63 -8.93 30.50
C GLN A 766 18.40 -10.23 30.75
N GLN A 767 19.18 -10.25 31.84
CA GLN A 767 19.70 -11.51 32.35
C GLN A 767 18.49 -12.42 32.61
N PRO A 768 18.48 -13.67 32.13
CA PRO A 768 17.46 -14.61 32.56
C PRO A 768 17.53 -14.68 34.09
N GLY A 769 16.40 -14.43 34.75
CA GLY A 769 16.29 -14.52 36.21
C GLY A 769 16.67 -15.92 36.71
N PRO A 770 17.09 -16.03 37.98
CA PRO A 770 17.61 -17.26 38.55
C PRO A 770 16.66 -18.44 38.48
#